data_AF-V4MXX5-F1
#
_entry.id   AF-V4MXX5-F1
#
_cell.length_a   1.000
_cell.length_b   1.000
_cell.length_c   1.000
_cell.angle_alpha   90.00
_cell.angle_beta   90.00
_cell.angle_gamma   90.00
#
_symmetry.space_group_name_H-M   'P 1'
#
loop_
_entity.id
_entity.type
_entity.pdbx_description
1 polymer ?
#
loop_
_entity_poly.entity_id
_entity_poly.type
_entity_poly.pdbx_seq_one_letter_code
_entity_poly.pdbx_strand_id
1 'polypeptide(L)'
;MAPACGPSTISSDGASATRVNEISKAQAAYAAALKAQTTAERTAKFAEAVELYDQAALADAKTESSPAFKRLIEAYTSHLLEVAAAATTPRDQSLALLSQARTIAQRNPDIASGGQALIQIAKQQTLNADYSGSADTLTTGYVRIQTLPAGQRDPLIAEMTFQLTYSVQGRKRADVWATNIADPELRSTTLARVARQRLRAGDFTAAELAPFKGLPLSGFDTQGDALLQAADDLRIAGELALAVTTIQAAPQSYAQRDEFLLTLASEATTNEERDDVATAALGIKDRPQRDRALFELAVGNADTSRLTIAARLTGAIRDKSYRAESWSKIAASYARSHVTNEAQAYLARALAETSFFTSVKAKSAVNANLAETYARFGDYKKALTYADRIKFASGKVDAYTDLVRTALDVSDYAFAEKVIGRLKDAGAGDEAVIFRASLLSIQGRPGDIEGLAGKNASAGTRAWVLAYAAEGFSRKSQLERATPHAVAIEALYRNAKSAADIQKTASAAVFAYAAVGKPETAEPFLADAVATNDISYQRALSHLAGAWAGKGDASRLEAVLAWALDDSQMTQVLGRVVTVLTHTDHYESAARYAVRIPDEAVRVLHMHRLATSSAQALDNYGVLGGTQSKPSEVDRERQVIMKTNGFTYYSLGNDRAGEAVPLTRRVSGFTRKTVSDRIPKASDGNVFVIPMTYSYYNTKFISQVNYVFASIGYSIFPVQAQGTRYPKYVHIESGVFTLETLSRRLAEIGYDDALVRRGSRYQLNLPVLVGPEASLVVSGTDAKELRLNTQSGVYLVNAGQLWFHDVEVAGWDSDAKTYAQLTFEKRTQFRPFIMSWGGSEMNADGTHFHHLGFSGSKGYGFSYSQGPTTLQKQRPGALNRPTGTLVENSFEDMYFGLFTYATDDLNVVGNEYRNNMIYGIDPHDYSLRLTIAYNTTYGTHKKHGIIGSRGVDDSWIVGNMSFDNHGTGVMLDRESSRNLVYANRIWNNGQDGVAVFESSCNIVASNVTANNRGDSVKIRNSTDVGLFRNTFSGAGGSAVNIYVGDPKPVANFPPRDLAKDPYTKFVSVALIDNTIEKGQGSGITATGFGAVALRGNRFIGPTEKRLQGDLGAVEREMSRYQNEGVVVRSSCPVIKTPKTCPFLSNGFLGGLVDGLPPATGSQTMCSGGDDVDLEAEDEGGSAGEDI
;
A
#
# COMPACT_ATOMS: atom_id res chain seq x y z
N MET A 1 31.43 3.41 29.13
CA MET A 1 31.66 3.98 30.48
C MET A 1 31.34 5.46 30.40
N ALA A 2 30.19 5.85 30.94
CA ALA A 2 29.70 7.22 31.07
C ALA A 2 29.17 7.36 32.53
N PRO A 3 29.22 8.56 33.12
CA PRO A 3 29.31 8.73 34.57
C PRO A 3 27.96 8.61 35.28
N ALA A 4 28.03 8.10 36.51
CA ALA A 4 26.91 7.95 37.42
C ALA A 4 26.42 9.32 37.94
N CYS A 5 25.15 9.63 37.68
CA CYS A 5 24.40 10.60 38.47
C CYS A 5 23.91 9.89 39.74
N GLY A 6 24.34 10.36 40.91
CA GLY A 6 23.92 9.84 42.21
C GLY A 6 22.44 10.12 42.50
N PRO A 7 21.76 9.26 43.28
CA PRO A 7 20.40 9.51 43.70
C PRO A 7 20.40 10.57 44.80
N SER A 8 19.69 11.66 44.59
CA SER A 8 19.28 12.55 45.68
C SER A 8 18.32 11.77 46.59
N THR A 9 18.80 11.36 47.75
CA THR A 9 17.99 10.75 48.82
C THR A 9 17.03 11.79 49.39
N ILE A 10 15.81 11.82 48.86
CA ILE A 10 14.65 12.31 49.60
C ILE A 10 14.30 11.20 50.62
N SER A 11 14.22 11.56 51.89
CA SER A 11 13.92 10.63 52.99
C SER A 11 12.62 9.85 52.74
N SER A 12 12.70 8.52 52.64
CA SER A 12 11.58 7.60 52.49
C SER A 12 10.66 7.49 53.72
N ASP A 13 11.11 7.98 54.87
CA ASP A 13 10.38 7.79 56.14
C ASP A 13 9.20 8.77 56.32
N GLY A 14 9.24 9.95 55.67
CA GLY A 14 8.13 10.90 55.69
C GLY A 14 6.92 10.46 54.85
N ALA A 15 7.16 9.81 53.71
CA ALA A 15 6.08 9.37 52.81
C ALA A 15 5.29 8.16 53.36
N SER A 16 5.93 7.31 54.18
CA SER A 16 5.29 6.13 54.79
C SER A 16 4.30 6.52 55.90
N ALA A 17 4.63 7.52 56.72
CA ALA A 17 3.77 7.96 57.83
C ALA A 17 2.52 8.71 57.34
N THR A 18 2.66 9.59 56.35
CA THR A 18 1.53 10.31 55.73
C THR A 18 0.61 9.34 54.98
N ARG A 19 1.16 8.30 54.33
CA ARG A 19 0.42 7.23 53.63
C ARG A 19 -0.50 6.43 54.56
N VAL A 20 0.00 6.01 55.73
CA VAL A 20 -0.81 5.27 56.73
C VAL A 20 -1.91 6.16 57.31
N ASN A 21 -1.62 7.46 57.49
CA ASN A 21 -2.59 8.42 58.02
C ASN A 21 -3.79 8.64 57.08
N GLU A 22 -3.57 8.82 55.78
CA GLU A 22 -4.66 9.06 54.82
C GLU A 22 -5.56 7.84 54.62
N ILE A 23 -5.02 6.62 54.57
CA ILE A 23 -5.85 5.40 54.48
C ILE A 23 -6.69 5.20 55.75
N SER A 24 -6.13 5.44 56.93
CA SER A 24 -6.89 5.38 58.19
C SER A 24 -7.99 6.45 58.26
N LYS A 25 -7.72 7.67 57.81
CA LYS A 25 -8.74 8.72 57.67
C LYS A 25 -9.83 8.34 56.66
N ALA A 26 -9.46 7.78 55.51
CA ALA A 26 -10.40 7.32 54.50
C ALA A 26 -11.33 6.22 55.05
N GLN A 27 -10.78 5.27 55.83
CA GLN A 27 -11.56 4.23 56.49
C GLN A 27 -12.47 4.80 57.59
N ALA A 28 -12.03 5.82 58.33
CA ALA A 28 -12.86 6.51 59.31
C ALA A 28 -14.01 7.29 58.64
N ALA A 29 -13.73 8.00 57.54
CA ALA A 29 -14.74 8.69 56.74
C ALA A 29 -15.76 7.70 56.14
N TYR A 30 -15.31 6.56 55.62
CA TYR A 30 -16.18 5.48 55.16
C TYR A 30 -17.07 4.92 56.29
N ALA A 31 -16.50 4.64 57.46
CA ALA A 31 -17.27 4.18 58.63
C ALA A 31 -18.27 5.23 59.13
N ALA A 32 -17.94 6.52 59.03
CA ALA A 32 -18.84 7.62 59.33
C ALA A 32 -19.98 7.71 58.30
N ALA A 33 -19.70 7.50 57.00
CA ALA A 33 -20.72 7.45 55.95
C ALA A 33 -21.77 6.37 56.24
N LEU A 34 -21.34 5.17 56.64
CA LEU A 34 -22.24 4.06 57.00
C LEU A 34 -23.14 4.38 58.22
N LYS A 35 -22.74 5.32 59.09
CA LYS A 35 -23.48 5.73 60.30
C LYS A 35 -24.30 7.01 60.13
N ALA A 36 -24.08 7.75 59.05
CA ALA A 36 -24.76 9.03 58.80
C ALA A 36 -26.28 8.85 58.69
N GLN A 37 -27.03 9.76 59.32
CA GLN A 37 -28.49 9.69 59.41
C GLN A 37 -29.21 10.42 58.28
N THR A 38 -28.55 11.41 57.66
CA THR A 38 -29.12 12.14 56.51
C THR A 38 -28.45 11.73 55.21
N THR A 39 -29.20 11.76 54.11
CA THR A 39 -28.68 11.46 52.76
C THR A 39 -27.53 12.38 52.37
N ALA A 40 -27.64 13.68 52.67
CA ALA A 40 -26.61 14.68 52.34
C ALA A 40 -25.29 14.43 53.09
N GLU A 41 -25.37 14.15 54.39
CA GLU A 41 -24.20 13.81 55.21
C GLU A 41 -23.54 12.51 54.75
N ARG A 42 -24.35 11.48 54.44
CA ARG A 42 -23.85 10.20 53.92
C ARG A 42 -23.10 10.38 52.59
N THR A 43 -23.67 11.13 51.64
CA THR A 43 -23.01 11.42 50.35
C THR A 43 -21.69 12.17 50.54
N ALA A 44 -21.66 13.18 51.40
CA ALA A 44 -20.46 13.96 51.68
C ALA A 44 -19.35 13.09 52.29
N LYS A 45 -19.69 12.20 53.24
CA LYS A 45 -18.71 11.31 53.87
C LYS A 45 -18.17 10.22 52.94
N PHE A 46 -18.99 9.71 52.02
CA PHE A 46 -18.49 8.84 50.97
C PHE A 46 -17.53 9.56 50.02
N ALA A 47 -17.86 10.78 49.58
CA ALA A 47 -17.00 11.58 48.71
C ALA A 47 -15.65 11.88 49.40
N GLU A 48 -15.67 12.29 50.67
CA GLU A 48 -14.47 12.50 51.49
C GLU A 48 -13.61 11.23 51.56
N ALA A 49 -14.22 10.06 51.79
CA ALA A 49 -13.49 8.80 51.84
C ALA A 49 -12.79 8.47 50.51
N VAL A 50 -13.44 8.73 49.37
CA VAL A 50 -12.85 8.50 48.04
C VAL A 50 -11.71 9.46 47.76
N GLU A 51 -11.87 10.75 48.07
CA GLU A 51 -10.83 11.75 47.88
C GLU A 51 -9.57 11.44 48.71
N LEU A 52 -9.74 10.98 49.95
CA LEU A 52 -8.62 10.54 50.79
C LEU A 52 -7.91 9.31 50.22
N TYR A 53 -8.65 8.40 49.58
CA TYR A 53 -8.03 7.29 48.83
C TYR A 53 -7.31 7.76 47.57
N ASP A 54 -7.84 8.74 46.83
CA ASP A 54 -7.17 9.36 45.68
C ASP A 54 -5.82 9.97 46.08
N GLN A 55 -5.79 10.70 47.20
CA GLN A 55 -4.56 11.27 47.74
C GLN A 55 -3.57 10.18 48.16
N ALA A 56 -4.06 9.07 48.75
CA ALA A 56 -3.21 7.93 49.08
C ALA A 56 -2.67 7.21 47.83
N ALA A 57 -3.45 7.16 46.74
CA ALA A 57 -3.07 6.52 45.47
C ALA A 57 -1.94 7.24 44.73
N LEU A 58 -1.85 8.57 44.87
CA LEU A 58 -0.71 9.35 44.36
C LEU A 58 0.63 8.87 44.97
N ALA A 59 0.61 8.34 46.20
CA ALA A 59 1.79 7.80 46.86
C ALA A 59 2.01 6.30 46.60
N ASP A 60 0.96 5.52 46.34
CA ASP A 60 1.01 4.10 46.00
C ASP A 60 -0.24 3.67 45.22
N ALA A 61 -0.08 3.45 43.91
CA ALA A 61 -1.18 3.05 43.03
C ALA A 61 -1.86 1.72 43.45
N LYS A 62 -1.23 0.88 44.29
CA LYS A 62 -1.84 -0.38 44.77
C LYS A 62 -2.98 -0.17 45.76
N THR A 63 -3.11 1.01 46.36
CA THR A 63 -4.20 1.32 47.32
C THR A 63 -5.58 1.19 46.69
N GLU A 64 -5.72 1.57 45.42
CA GLU A 64 -6.95 1.42 44.63
C GLU A 64 -7.30 -0.04 44.30
N SER A 65 -6.38 -0.98 44.54
CA SER A 65 -6.64 -2.41 44.41
C SER A 65 -7.03 -3.08 45.73
N SER A 66 -7.15 -2.33 46.83
CA SER A 66 -7.38 -2.90 48.16
C SER A 66 -8.83 -3.38 48.38
N PRO A 67 -9.06 -4.42 49.21
CA PRO A 67 -10.42 -4.84 49.59
C PRO A 67 -11.23 -3.78 50.33
N ALA A 68 -10.57 -2.84 51.00
CA ALA A 68 -11.22 -1.73 51.68
C ALA A 68 -11.72 -0.67 50.68
N PHE A 69 -10.89 -0.33 49.69
CA PHE A 69 -11.30 0.55 48.59
C PHE A 69 -12.44 -0.08 47.76
N LYS A 70 -12.36 -1.38 47.46
CA LYS A 70 -13.47 -2.12 46.81
C LYS A 70 -14.80 -1.90 47.54
N ARG A 71 -14.84 -2.16 48.85
CA ARG A 71 -16.05 -2.01 49.66
C ARG A 71 -16.57 -0.57 49.71
N LEU A 72 -15.66 0.41 49.74
CA LEU A 72 -16.02 1.82 49.66
C LEU A 72 -16.69 2.15 48.32
N ILE A 73 -16.07 1.78 47.20
CA ILE A 73 -16.60 2.04 45.87
C ILE A 73 -17.96 1.36 45.67
N GLU A 74 -18.09 0.09 46.06
CA GLU A 74 -19.38 -0.63 45.99
C GLU A 74 -20.46 0.07 46.81
N ALA A 75 -20.18 0.40 48.07
CA ALA A 75 -21.14 1.07 48.94
C ALA A 75 -21.53 2.47 48.44
N TYR A 76 -20.56 3.24 47.94
CA TYR A 76 -20.83 4.58 47.45
C TYR A 76 -21.62 4.55 46.14
N THR A 77 -21.27 3.68 45.20
CA THR A 77 -22.05 3.49 43.97
C THR A 77 -23.48 3.07 44.29
N SER A 78 -23.68 2.11 45.21
CA SER A 78 -25.02 1.69 45.65
C SER A 78 -25.80 2.85 46.26
N HIS A 79 -25.18 3.64 47.16
CA HIS A 79 -25.81 4.80 47.77
C HIS A 79 -26.23 5.85 46.72
N LEU A 80 -25.35 6.18 45.77
CA LEU A 80 -25.69 7.14 44.70
C LEU A 80 -26.84 6.64 43.83
N LEU A 81 -26.86 5.34 43.51
CA LEU A 81 -27.93 4.72 42.74
C LEU A 81 -29.27 4.74 43.49
N GLU A 82 -29.27 4.42 44.79
CA GLU A 82 -30.46 4.48 45.65
C GLU A 82 -31.05 5.89 45.71
N VAL A 83 -30.21 6.92 45.91
CA VAL A 83 -30.65 8.31 45.94
C VAL A 83 -31.15 8.76 44.57
N ALA A 84 -30.51 8.33 43.48
CA ALA A 84 -30.95 8.64 42.13
C ALA A 84 -32.29 7.98 41.78
N ALA A 85 -32.56 6.78 42.29
CA ALA A 85 -33.78 6.02 42.02
C ALA A 85 -34.98 6.44 42.91
N ALA A 86 -34.75 7.23 43.96
CA ALA A 86 -35.81 7.68 44.85
C ALA A 86 -36.85 8.53 44.10
N ALA A 87 -38.14 8.22 44.29
CA ALA A 87 -39.25 8.91 43.63
C ALA A 87 -39.30 10.43 43.92
N THR A 88 -38.67 10.89 45.01
CA THR A 88 -38.58 12.29 45.41
C THR A 88 -37.43 13.06 44.75
N THR A 89 -36.53 12.38 44.04
CA THR A 89 -35.36 13.01 43.40
C THR A 89 -35.74 13.58 42.02
N PRO A 90 -35.57 14.89 41.78
CA PRO A 90 -35.81 15.49 40.47
C PRO A 90 -34.96 14.82 39.37
N ARG A 91 -35.51 14.73 38.16
CA ARG A 91 -34.84 14.06 37.02
C ARG A 91 -33.42 14.56 36.78
N ASP A 92 -33.20 15.86 36.71
CA ASP A 92 -31.88 16.43 36.43
C ASP A 92 -30.86 16.09 37.53
N GLN A 93 -31.30 16.07 38.79
CA GLN A 93 -30.48 15.65 39.91
C GLN A 93 -30.19 14.15 39.87
N SER A 94 -31.19 13.34 39.51
CA SER A 94 -31.02 11.90 39.29
C SER A 94 -29.98 11.61 38.19
N LEU A 95 -30.04 12.32 37.06
CA LEU A 95 -29.07 12.18 35.97
C LEU A 95 -27.65 12.57 36.39
N ALA A 96 -27.49 13.66 37.16
CA ALA A 96 -26.18 14.06 37.69
C ALA A 96 -25.62 13.00 38.66
N LEU A 97 -26.45 12.46 39.54
CA LEU A 97 -26.07 11.39 40.47
C LEU A 97 -25.71 10.09 39.73
N LEU A 98 -26.43 9.73 38.67
CA LEU A 98 -26.12 8.55 37.84
C LEU A 98 -24.80 8.72 37.08
N SER A 99 -24.52 9.93 36.58
CA SER A 99 -23.22 10.26 35.98
C SER A 99 -22.08 10.13 36.99
N GLN A 100 -22.28 10.63 38.22
CA GLN A 100 -21.32 10.45 39.31
C GLN A 100 -21.16 8.96 39.69
N ALA A 101 -22.26 8.22 39.83
CA ALA A 101 -22.26 6.80 40.14
C ALA A 101 -21.49 5.99 39.10
N ARG A 102 -21.63 6.34 37.81
CA ARG A 102 -20.85 5.75 36.71
C ARG A 102 -19.36 5.96 36.92
N THR A 103 -18.92 7.19 37.17
CA THR A 103 -17.49 7.52 37.40
C THR A 103 -16.92 6.75 38.59
N ILE A 104 -17.69 6.62 39.67
CA ILE A 104 -17.29 5.84 40.85
C ILE A 104 -17.24 4.33 40.53
N ALA A 105 -18.27 3.79 39.86
CA ALA A 105 -18.35 2.36 39.51
C ALA A 105 -17.20 1.91 38.60
N GLN A 106 -16.75 2.79 37.69
CA GLN A 106 -15.60 2.57 36.81
C GLN A 106 -14.28 2.35 37.55
N ARG A 107 -14.20 2.72 38.83
CA ARG A 107 -13.01 2.56 39.67
C ARG A 107 -12.99 1.26 40.48
N ASN A 108 -14.05 0.45 40.43
CA ASN A 108 -14.16 -0.77 41.24
C ASN A 108 -13.08 -1.81 40.86
N PRO A 109 -12.10 -2.16 41.70
CA PRO A 109 -11.04 -3.09 41.31
C PRO A 109 -11.55 -4.49 40.92
N ASP A 110 -12.75 -4.88 41.37
CA ASP A 110 -13.45 -6.05 40.85
C ASP A 110 -14.26 -5.69 39.60
N ILE A 111 -13.72 -6.10 38.44
CA ILE A 111 -14.28 -5.80 37.12
C ILE A 111 -15.69 -6.38 36.96
N ALA A 112 -15.98 -7.56 37.53
CA ALA A 112 -17.30 -8.19 37.41
C ALA A 112 -18.36 -7.42 38.22
N SER A 113 -18.05 -7.11 39.49
CA SER A 113 -18.92 -6.26 40.33
C SER A 113 -19.13 -4.88 39.73
N GLY A 114 -18.06 -4.25 39.23
CA GLY A 114 -18.13 -2.95 38.57
C GLY A 114 -19.01 -2.99 37.31
N GLY A 115 -18.90 -4.05 36.50
CA GLY A 115 -19.76 -4.28 35.33
C GLY A 115 -21.23 -4.43 35.71
N GLN A 116 -21.55 -5.19 36.77
CA GLN A 116 -22.90 -5.30 37.32
C GLN A 116 -23.45 -3.95 37.78
N ALA A 117 -22.65 -3.15 38.50
CA ALA A 117 -23.07 -1.83 38.95
C ALA A 117 -23.38 -0.89 37.77
N LEU A 118 -22.57 -0.92 36.71
CA LEU A 118 -22.81 -0.14 35.49
C LEU A 118 -24.09 -0.55 34.77
N ILE A 119 -24.45 -1.84 34.76
CA ILE A 119 -25.76 -2.31 34.24
C ILE A 119 -26.91 -1.71 35.05
N GLN A 120 -26.82 -1.67 36.37
CA GLN A 120 -27.89 -1.12 37.22
C GLN A 120 -28.03 0.40 37.04
N ILE A 121 -26.91 1.11 36.91
CA ILE A 121 -26.92 2.55 36.59
C ILE A 121 -27.59 2.79 35.23
N ALA A 122 -27.22 2.01 34.21
CA ALA A 122 -27.82 2.11 32.88
C ALA A 122 -29.32 1.82 32.87
N LYS A 123 -29.78 0.83 33.65
CA LYS A 123 -31.22 0.55 33.84
C LYS A 123 -31.95 1.77 34.39
N GLN A 124 -31.39 2.41 35.41
CA GLN A 124 -31.99 3.60 36.00
C GLN A 124 -31.98 4.80 35.03
N GLN A 125 -30.91 4.96 34.23
CA GLN A 125 -30.87 5.97 33.17
C GLN A 125 -31.95 5.73 32.12
N THR A 126 -32.16 4.48 31.69
CA THR A 126 -33.24 4.10 30.79
C THR A 126 -34.61 4.42 31.37
N LEU A 127 -34.86 4.14 32.66
CA LEU A 127 -36.10 4.51 33.34
C LEU A 127 -36.34 6.04 33.35
N ASN A 128 -35.27 6.82 33.44
CA ASN A 128 -35.30 8.29 33.35
C ASN A 128 -35.34 8.82 31.89
N ALA A 129 -35.51 7.93 30.90
CA ALA A 129 -35.45 8.24 29.47
C ALA A 129 -34.12 8.88 29.00
N ASP A 130 -33.02 8.63 29.72
CA ASP A 130 -31.65 8.98 29.32
C ASP A 130 -31.00 7.82 28.57
N TYR A 131 -31.47 7.60 27.35
CA TYR A 131 -31.02 6.49 26.50
C TYR A 131 -29.56 6.64 26.05
N SER A 132 -29.10 7.87 25.82
CA SER A 132 -27.71 8.14 25.42
C SER A 132 -26.76 7.87 26.58
N GLY A 133 -27.06 8.42 27.76
CA GLY A 133 -26.25 8.17 28.95
C GLY A 133 -26.24 6.70 29.34
N SER A 134 -27.37 6.00 29.21
CA SER A 134 -27.46 4.54 29.38
C SER A 134 -26.52 3.79 28.42
N ALA A 135 -26.58 4.10 27.13
CA ALA A 135 -25.73 3.47 26.12
C ALA A 135 -24.23 3.74 26.35
N ASP A 136 -23.86 4.94 26.79
CA ASP A 136 -22.49 5.29 27.13
C ASP A 136 -22.00 4.56 28.38
N THR A 137 -22.82 4.48 29.43
CA THR A 137 -22.53 3.71 30.65
C THR A 137 -22.29 2.24 30.32
N LEU A 138 -23.17 1.64 29.51
CA LEU A 138 -23.03 0.25 29.07
C LEU A 138 -21.75 0.06 28.25
N THR A 139 -21.40 1.01 27.36
CA THR A 139 -20.20 0.90 26.52
C THR A 139 -18.93 0.92 27.36
N THR A 140 -18.86 1.79 28.38
CA THR A 140 -17.74 1.76 29.31
C THR A 140 -17.68 0.43 30.06
N GLY A 141 -18.82 -0.09 30.51
CA GLY A 141 -18.89 -1.41 31.13
C GLY A 141 -18.39 -2.50 30.19
N TYR A 142 -18.83 -2.50 28.95
CA TYR A 142 -18.49 -3.47 27.92
C TYR A 142 -16.99 -3.53 27.64
N VAL A 143 -16.34 -2.38 27.44
CA VAL A 143 -14.88 -2.29 27.22
C VAL A 143 -14.13 -2.87 28.42
N ARG A 144 -14.58 -2.56 29.64
CA ARG A 144 -13.93 -2.97 30.88
C ARG A 144 -13.99 -4.48 31.12
N ILE A 145 -15.15 -5.10 30.87
CA ILE A 145 -15.36 -6.54 31.10
C ILE A 145 -14.66 -7.44 30.08
N GLN A 146 -14.08 -6.89 28.99
CA GLN A 146 -13.41 -7.71 27.97
C GLN A 146 -12.22 -8.52 28.52
N THR A 147 -11.63 -8.07 29.62
CA THR A 147 -10.52 -8.76 30.30
C THR A 147 -10.97 -9.97 31.14
N LEU A 148 -12.28 -10.14 31.39
CA LEU A 148 -12.82 -11.25 32.17
C LEU A 148 -12.85 -12.55 31.35
N PRO A 149 -12.70 -13.72 32.00
CA PRO A 149 -12.96 -15.01 31.36
C PRO A 149 -14.40 -15.09 30.82
N ALA A 150 -14.58 -15.77 29.68
CA ALA A 150 -15.86 -15.87 28.98
C ALA A 150 -17.04 -16.29 29.89
N GLY A 151 -16.82 -17.24 30.81
CA GLY A 151 -17.86 -17.71 31.74
C GLY A 151 -18.40 -16.64 32.71
N GLN A 152 -17.61 -15.61 33.03
CA GLN A 152 -18.04 -14.46 33.84
C GLN A 152 -18.50 -13.29 32.96
N ARG A 153 -17.84 -13.10 31.81
CA ARG A 153 -18.07 -11.99 30.88
C ARG A 153 -19.39 -12.13 30.12
N ASP A 154 -19.64 -13.30 29.55
CA ASP A 154 -20.74 -13.52 28.60
C ASP A 154 -22.13 -13.26 29.22
N PRO A 155 -22.43 -13.66 30.48
CA PRO A 155 -23.68 -13.27 31.13
C PRO A 155 -23.84 -11.75 31.29
N LEU A 156 -22.75 -11.02 31.56
CA LEU A 156 -22.78 -9.55 31.65
C LEU A 156 -23.06 -8.93 30.28
N ILE A 157 -22.39 -9.43 29.22
CA ILE A 157 -22.65 -8.99 27.85
C ILE A 157 -24.12 -9.22 27.48
N ALA A 158 -24.67 -10.41 27.74
CA ALA A 158 -26.07 -10.71 27.42
C ALA A 158 -27.07 -9.74 28.08
N GLU A 159 -26.84 -9.41 29.35
CA GLU A 159 -27.69 -8.44 30.07
C GLU A 159 -27.49 -7.01 29.55
N MET A 160 -26.24 -6.58 29.33
CA MET A 160 -25.94 -5.27 28.75
C MET A 160 -26.56 -5.11 27.35
N THR A 161 -26.45 -6.15 26.52
CA THR A 161 -27.05 -6.23 25.18
C THR A 161 -28.55 -6.01 25.26
N PHE A 162 -29.25 -6.68 26.19
CA PHE A 162 -30.68 -6.46 26.34
C PHE A 162 -30.99 -5.01 26.76
N GLN A 163 -30.22 -4.43 27.68
CA GLN A 163 -30.44 -3.03 28.08
C GLN A 163 -30.21 -2.04 26.93
N LEU A 164 -29.27 -2.31 26.02
CA LEU A 164 -29.08 -1.49 24.82
C LEU A 164 -30.30 -1.48 23.89
N THR A 165 -31.11 -2.55 23.88
CA THR A 165 -32.24 -2.65 22.93
C THR A 165 -33.38 -1.66 23.18
N TYR A 166 -33.39 -0.98 24.33
CA TYR A 166 -34.42 0.01 24.65
C TYR A 166 -34.30 1.32 23.83
N SER A 167 -33.16 1.58 23.17
CA SER A 167 -32.97 2.75 22.30
C SER A 167 -32.68 2.35 20.84
N VAL A 168 -33.05 3.21 19.89
CA VAL A 168 -32.80 2.98 18.45
C VAL A 168 -31.30 2.82 18.18
N GLN A 169 -30.48 3.72 18.73
CA GLN A 169 -29.03 3.69 18.60
C GLN A 169 -28.40 2.45 19.27
N GLY A 170 -28.95 2.03 20.41
CA GLY A 170 -28.46 0.87 21.14
C GLY A 170 -28.80 -0.46 20.46
N ARG A 171 -29.91 -0.58 19.73
CA ARG A 171 -30.31 -1.83 19.06
C ARG A 171 -29.28 -2.34 18.04
N LYS A 172 -28.66 -1.47 17.25
CA LYS A 172 -27.58 -1.87 16.33
C LYS A 172 -26.34 -2.39 17.08
N ARG A 173 -25.95 -1.69 18.15
CA ARG A 173 -24.82 -2.09 19.01
C ARG A 173 -25.10 -3.42 19.73
N ALA A 174 -26.36 -3.66 20.11
CA ALA A 174 -26.81 -4.88 20.75
C ALA A 174 -26.58 -6.12 19.86
N ASP A 175 -26.83 -6.01 18.55
CA ASP A 175 -26.56 -7.10 17.60
C ASP A 175 -25.07 -7.48 17.61
N VAL A 176 -24.18 -6.49 17.50
CA VAL A 176 -22.73 -6.70 17.53
C VAL A 176 -22.29 -7.37 18.83
N TRP A 177 -22.75 -6.86 19.98
CA TRP A 177 -22.37 -7.41 21.28
C TRP A 177 -22.90 -8.83 21.49
N ALA A 178 -24.11 -9.14 21.00
CA ALA A 178 -24.65 -10.49 21.03
C ALA A 178 -23.75 -11.47 20.27
N THR A 179 -23.22 -11.08 19.10
CA THR A 179 -22.32 -11.95 18.32
C THR A 179 -20.99 -12.25 19.00
N ASN A 180 -20.53 -11.39 19.93
CA ASN A 180 -19.28 -11.54 20.67
C ASN A 180 -19.38 -12.50 21.87
N ILE A 181 -20.59 -12.99 22.19
CA ILE A 181 -20.79 -14.02 23.21
C ILE A 181 -20.17 -15.35 22.73
N ALA A 182 -19.28 -15.92 23.54
CA ALA A 182 -18.55 -17.14 23.20
C ALA A 182 -19.40 -18.40 23.45
N ASP A 183 -20.24 -18.40 24.48
CA ASP A 183 -21.20 -19.47 24.73
C ASP A 183 -22.30 -19.49 23.64
N PRO A 184 -22.44 -20.57 22.86
CA PRO A 184 -23.32 -20.57 21.70
C PRO A 184 -24.80 -20.57 22.06
N GLU A 185 -25.19 -21.19 23.18
CA GLU A 185 -26.59 -21.25 23.59
C GLU A 185 -27.04 -19.88 24.12
N LEU A 186 -26.24 -19.26 24.99
CA LEU A 186 -26.46 -17.90 25.46
C LEU A 186 -26.43 -16.89 24.30
N ARG A 187 -25.52 -17.05 23.33
CA ARG A 187 -25.48 -16.22 22.12
C ARG A 187 -26.77 -16.33 21.32
N SER A 188 -27.21 -17.55 21.01
CA SER A 188 -28.45 -17.78 20.26
C SER A 188 -29.65 -17.16 20.98
N THR A 189 -29.72 -17.32 22.30
CA THR A 189 -30.81 -16.78 23.13
C THR A 189 -30.79 -15.26 23.15
N THR A 190 -29.59 -14.67 23.24
CA THR A 190 -29.41 -13.21 23.25
C THR A 190 -29.80 -12.62 21.88
N LEU A 191 -29.36 -13.22 20.78
CA LEU A 191 -29.73 -12.80 19.42
C LEU A 191 -31.26 -12.87 19.22
N ALA A 192 -31.91 -13.96 19.65
CA ALA A 192 -33.37 -14.09 19.58
C ALA A 192 -34.08 -12.98 20.37
N ARG A 193 -33.57 -12.65 21.57
CA ARG A 193 -34.13 -11.57 22.40
C ARG A 193 -33.99 -10.20 21.75
N VAL A 194 -32.84 -9.92 21.12
CA VAL A 194 -32.62 -8.67 20.37
C VAL A 194 -33.58 -8.60 19.18
N ALA A 195 -33.67 -9.67 18.39
CA ALA A 195 -34.58 -9.76 17.24
C ALA A 195 -36.04 -9.49 17.62
N ARG A 196 -36.56 -10.16 18.66
CA ARG A 196 -37.91 -9.93 19.19
C ARG A 196 -38.15 -8.46 19.56
N GLN A 197 -37.18 -7.83 20.20
CA GLN A 197 -37.31 -6.43 20.60
C GLN A 197 -37.30 -5.47 19.40
N ARG A 198 -36.51 -5.75 18.36
CA ARG A 198 -36.51 -4.96 17.11
C ARG A 198 -37.85 -5.05 16.37
N LEU A 199 -38.40 -6.26 16.23
CA LEU A 199 -39.72 -6.49 15.63
C LEU A 199 -40.82 -5.79 16.44
N ARG A 200 -40.82 -5.98 17.77
CA ARG A 200 -41.77 -5.32 18.69
C ARG A 200 -41.71 -3.80 18.58
N ALA A 201 -40.51 -3.21 18.51
CA ALA A 201 -40.32 -1.77 18.40
C ALA A 201 -40.77 -1.21 17.03
N GLY A 202 -40.94 -2.07 16.02
CA GLY A 202 -41.26 -1.64 14.66
C GLY A 202 -40.09 -0.95 13.99
N ASP A 203 -38.87 -1.46 14.18
CA ASP A 203 -37.64 -0.94 13.55
C ASP A 203 -37.65 -1.05 12.03
N PHE A 204 -38.55 -1.86 11.48
CA PHE A 204 -38.62 -2.22 10.08
C PHE A 204 -39.96 -1.81 9.49
N THR A 205 -39.96 -1.43 8.21
CA THR A 205 -41.13 -0.94 7.49
C THR A 205 -41.79 -1.98 6.58
N ALA A 206 -41.21 -3.18 6.47
CA ALA A 206 -41.75 -4.27 5.65
C ALA A 206 -43.15 -4.68 6.13
N ALA A 207 -44.07 -4.89 5.19
CA ALA A 207 -45.48 -5.14 5.48
C ALA A 207 -45.69 -6.47 6.23
N GLU A 208 -44.86 -7.46 5.89
CA GLU A 208 -44.78 -8.79 6.47
C GLU A 208 -44.50 -8.75 7.99
N LEU A 209 -43.87 -7.66 8.47
CA LEU A 209 -43.48 -7.48 9.86
C LEU A 209 -44.48 -6.68 10.70
N ALA A 210 -45.47 -6.07 10.06
CA ALA A 210 -46.52 -5.32 10.74
C ALA A 210 -47.25 -6.11 11.86
N PRO A 211 -47.54 -7.42 11.72
CA PRO A 211 -48.20 -8.21 12.76
C PRO A 211 -47.41 -8.33 14.08
N PHE A 212 -46.09 -8.17 14.04
CA PHE A 212 -45.22 -8.34 15.21
C PHE A 212 -44.96 -7.03 15.96
N LYS A 213 -45.33 -5.89 15.37
CA LYS A 213 -45.18 -4.57 15.99
C LYS A 213 -46.07 -4.46 17.23
N GLY A 214 -45.50 -4.03 18.35
CA GLY A 214 -46.21 -3.87 19.62
C GLY A 214 -46.50 -5.17 20.37
N LEU A 215 -46.19 -6.34 19.79
CA LEU A 215 -46.37 -7.64 20.44
C LEU A 215 -45.53 -7.73 21.73
N PRO A 216 -46.06 -8.20 22.87
CA PRO A 216 -45.24 -8.45 24.06
C PRO A 216 -44.16 -9.50 23.77
N LEU A 217 -43.01 -9.43 24.44
CA LEU A 217 -41.88 -10.34 24.18
C LEU A 217 -42.24 -11.83 24.37
N SER A 218 -43.14 -12.15 25.30
CA SER A 218 -43.69 -13.50 25.50
C SER A 218 -44.68 -13.91 24.40
N GLY A 219 -45.27 -12.95 23.70
CA GLY A 219 -46.17 -13.21 22.58
C GLY A 219 -45.48 -13.89 21.41
N PHE A 220 -44.17 -13.70 21.23
CA PHE A 220 -43.38 -14.36 20.19
C PHE A 220 -43.25 -15.88 20.40
N ASP A 221 -43.48 -16.38 21.62
CA ASP A 221 -43.31 -17.81 21.93
C ASP A 221 -44.32 -18.71 21.20
N THR A 222 -45.42 -18.13 20.68
CA THR A 222 -46.47 -18.84 19.92
C THR A 222 -46.51 -18.49 18.43
N GLN A 223 -45.57 -17.68 17.93
CA GLN A 223 -45.60 -17.13 16.56
C GLN A 223 -44.67 -17.84 15.57
N GLY A 224 -44.23 -19.08 15.87
CA GLY A 224 -43.23 -19.81 15.05
C GLY A 224 -43.57 -19.84 13.56
N ASP A 225 -44.77 -20.33 13.21
CA ASP A 225 -45.20 -20.46 11.81
C ASP A 225 -45.37 -19.11 11.11
N ALA A 226 -45.93 -18.11 11.82
CA ALA A 226 -46.10 -16.77 11.27
C ALA A 226 -44.75 -16.08 10.99
N LEU A 227 -43.77 -16.25 11.89
CA LEU A 227 -42.42 -15.73 11.71
C LEU A 227 -41.67 -16.45 10.58
N LEU A 228 -41.86 -17.77 10.44
CA LEU A 228 -41.28 -18.53 9.34
C LEU A 228 -41.84 -18.06 7.99
N GLN A 229 -43.16 -17.92 7.86
CA GLN A 229 -43.79 -17.42 6.64
C GLN A 229 -43.29 -16.02 6.29
N ALA A 230 -43.32 -15.09 7.24
CA ALA A 230 -42.84 -13.73 7.01
C ALA A 230 -41.35 -13.70 6.64
N ALA A 231 -40.52 -14.55 7.25
CA ALA A 231 -39.11 -14.66 6.91
C ALA A 231 -38.89 -15.23 5.50
N ASP A 232 -39.70 -16.19 5.06
CA ASP A 232 -39.61 -16.74 3.70
C ASP A 232 -40.08 -15.73 2.64
N ASP A 233 -41.16 -15.00 2.91
CA ASP A 233 -41.63 -13.92 2.04
C ASP A 233 -40.54 -12.85 1.87
N LEU A 234 -39.87 -12.45 2.96
CA LEU A 234 -38.74 -11.52 2.92
C LEU A 234 -37.52 -12.09 2.20
N ARG A 235 -37.22 -13.37 2.38
CA ARG A 235 -36.13 -14.06 1.67
C ARG A 235 -36.39 -14.06 0.16
N ILE A 236 -37.61 -14.37 -0.26
CA ILE A 236 -38.04 -14.34 -1.67
C ILE A 236 -37.97 -12.93 -2.24
N ALA A 237 -38.27 -11.91 -1.42
CA ALA A 237 -38.13 -10.50 -1.78
C ALA A 237 -36.66 -10.01 -1.85
N GLY A 238 -35.68 -10.83 -1.47
CA GLY A 238 -34.25 -10.48 -1.44
C GLY A 238 -33.81 -9.72 -0.19
N GLU A 239 -34.67 -9.58 0.81
CA GLU A 239 -34.43 -8.84 2.05
C GLU A 239 -33.79 -9.73 3.13
N LEU A 240 -32.62 -10.31 2.83
CA LEU A 240 -31.98 -11.34 3.67
C LEU A 240 -31.74 -10.89 5.12
N ALA A 241 -31.26 -9.66 5.34
CA ALA A 241 -31.06 -9.14 6.70
C ALA A 241 -32.36 -9.09 7.52
N LEU A 242 -33.48 -8.76 6.87
CA LEU A 242 -34.81 -8.78 7.50
C LEU A 242 -35.28 -10.21 7.73
N ALA A 243 -35.11 -11.11 6.75
CA ALA A 243 -35.44 -12.52 6.88
C ALA A 243 -34.73 -13.17 8.08
N VAL A 244 -33.41 -12.91 8.23
CA VAL A 244 -32.61 -13.37 9.37
C VAL A 244 -33.16 -12.83 10.68
N THR A 245 -33.38 -11.52 10.78
CA THR A 245 -33.92 -10.93 12.02
C THR A 245 -35.30 -11.52 12.36
N THR A 246 -36.13 -11.77 11.35
CA THR A 246 -37.49 -12.28 11.52
C THR A 246 -37.49 -13.71 12.06
N ILE A 247 -36.76 -14.62 11.41
CA ILE A 247 -36.69 -16.01 11.88
C ILE A 247 -35.92 -16.13 13.19
N GLN A 248 -34.93 -15.27 13.45
CA GLN A 248 -34.21 -15.26 14.73
C GLN A 248 -35.13 -15.00 15.93
N ALA A 249 -36.21 -14.24 15.74
CA ALA A 249 -37.20 -13.95 16.78
C ALA A 249 -38.07 -15.16 17.16
N ALA A 250 -38.11 -16.19 16.31
CA ALA A 250 -38.88 -17.41 16.55
C ALA A 250 -38.40 -18.13 17.83
N PRO A 251 -39.28 -18.90 18.50
CA PRO A 251 -38.90 -19.68 19.68
C PRO A 251 -37.75 -20.62 19.35
N GLN A 252 -36.76 -20.73 20.23
CA GLN A 252 -35.66 -21.69 20.03
C GLN A 252 -36.12 -23.16 20.02
N SER A 253 -37.28 -23.44 20.61
CA SER A 253 -37.92 -24.77 20.55
C SER A 253 -38.60 -25.04 19.22
N TYR A 254 -38.75 -24.04 18.34
CA TYR A 254 -39.38 -24.21 17.04
C TYR A 254 -38.45 -24.94 16.08
N ALA A 255 -38.84 -26.15 15.67
CA ALA A 255 -37.96 -27.10 14.98
C ALA A 255 -37.39 -26.55 13.65
N GLN A 256 -38.16 -25.76 12.91
CA GLN A 256 -37.77 -25.26 11.57
C GLN A 256 -36.89 -24.00 11.62
N ARG A 257 -36.74 -23.38 12.80
CA ARG A 257 -35.97 -22.13 12.95
C ARG A 257 -34.53 -22.28 12.46
N ASP A 258 -33.84 -23.28 13.01
CA ASP A 258 -32.40 -23.46 12.78
C ASP A 258 -32.12 -23.99 11.37
N GLU A 259 -33.02 -24.79 10.82
CA GLU A 259 -32.99 -25.24 9.42
C GLU A 259 -33.10 -24.05 8.46
N PHE A 260 -34.04 -23.14 8.70
CA PHE A 260 -34.20 -21.95 7.86
C PHE A 260 -33.01 -20.98 7.98
N LEU A 261 -32.47 -20.80 9.19
CA LEU A 261 -31.24 -20.02 9.41
C LEU A 261 -30.03 -20.61 8.67
N LEU A 262 -29.91 -21.94 8.64
CA LEU A 262 -28.90 -22.62 7.83
C LEU A 262 -29.12 -22.35 6.34
N THR A 263 -30.36 -22.48 5.83
CA THR A 263 -30.69 -22.16 4.43
C THR A 263 -30.26 -20.75 4.05
N LEU A 264 -30.58 -19.74 4.85
CA LEU A 264 -30.15 -18.36 4.60
C LEU A 264 -28.62 -18.23 4.54
N ALA A 265 -27.89 -18.91 5.43
CA ALA A 265 -26.43 -18.91 5.42
C ALA A 265 -25.84 -19.61 4.18
N SER A 266 -26.47 -20.70 3.73
CA SER A 266 -26.07 -21.49 2.56
C SER A 266 -26.39 -20.81 1.23
N GLU A 267 -27.47 -20.04 1.17
CA GLU A 267 -27.91 -19.31 -0.03
C GLU A 267 -27.09 -18.02 -0.29
N ALA A 268 -26.31 -17.55 0.68
CA ALA A 268 -25.47 -16.36 0.51
C ALA A 268 -24.26 -16.61 -0.41
N THR A 269 -24.41 -16.18 -1.66
CA THR A 269 -23.43 -16.36 -2.73
C THR A 269 -22.51 -15.14 -2.90
N THR A 270 -23.02 -13.94 -2.61
CA THR A 270 -22.26 -12.68 -2.70
C THR A 270 -21.64 -12.30 -1.36
N ASN A 271 -20.70 -11.35 -1.38
CA ASN A 271 -20.06 -10.89 -0.15
C ASN A 271 -21.00 -10.06 0.72
N GLU A 272 -21.87 -9.29 0.10
CA GLU A 272 -22.90 -8.48 0.72
C GLU A 272 -23.97 -9.38 1.38
N GLU A 273 -24.46 -10.41 0.69
CA GLU A 273 -25.37 -11.40 1.28
C GLU A 273 -24.73 -12.07 2.51
N ARG A 274 -23.43 -12.42 2.43
CA ARG A 274 -22.69 -12.99 3.57
C ARG A 274 -22.55 -12.01 4.74
N ASP A 275 -22.49 -10.70 4.49
CA ASP A 275 -22.53 -9.71 5.56
C ASP A 275 -23.87 -9.75 6.29
N ASP A 276 -24.96 -9.83 5.53
CA ASP A 276 -26.34 -9.80 6.03
C ASP A 276 -26.71 -11.08 6.81
N VAL A 277 -26.18 -12.25 6.40
CA VAL A 277 -26.52 -13.55 7.02
C VAL A 277 -25.48 -14.08 8.00
N ALA A 278 -24.38 -13.35 8.26
CA ALA A 278 -23.35 -13.80 9.22
C ALA A 278 -23.92 -14.06 10.63
N THR A 279 -24.89 -13.26 11.05
CA THR A 279 -25.61 -13.43 12.32
C THR A 279 -26.54 -14.65 12.30
N ALA A 280 -27.02 -15.07 11.13
CA ALA A 280 -27.87 -16.25 10.98
C ALA A 280 -27.15 -17.50 11.47
N ALA A 281 -25.95 -17.74 10.95
CA ALA A 281 -25.09 -18.86 11.36
C ALA A 281 -24.75 -18.81 12.85
N LEU A 282 -24.47 -17.63 13.41
CA LEU A 282 -24.15 -17.48 14.84
C LEU A 282 -25.36 -17.68 15.76
N GLY A 283 -26.57 -17.50 15.25
CA GLY A 283 -27.85 -17.63 15.96
C GLY A 283 -28.44 -19.04 15.98
N ILE A 284 -27.86 -19.99 15.23
CA ILE A 284 -28.27 -21.40 15.24
C ILE A 284 -27.90 -22.05 16.58
N LYS A 285 -28.87 -22.70 17.22
CA LYS A 285 -28.69 -23.43 18.47
C LYS A 285 -28.14 -24.85 18.20
N ASP A 286 -28.71 -25.54 17.21
CA ASP A 286 -28.27 -26.88 16.80
C ASP A 286 -26.80 -26.87 16.35
N ARG A 287 -25.97 -27.63 17.07
CA ARG A 287 -24.52 -27.57 16.87
C ARG A 287 -24.09 -28.07 15.47
N PRO A 288 -24.54 -29.24 14.98
CA PRO A 288 -24.23 -29.68 13.61
C PRO A 288 -24.61 -28.67 12.54
N GLN A 289 -25.84 -28.13 12.56
CA GLN A 289 -26.30 -27.14 11.59
C GLN A 289 -25.49 -25.83 11.70
N ARG A 290 -25.20 -25.38 12.92
CA ARG A 290 -24.36 -24.19 13.17
C ARG A 290 -22.96 -24.35 12.60
N ASP A 291 -22.31 -25.47 12.91
CA ASP A 291 -20.95 -25.74 12.44
C ASP A 291 -20.91 -25.86 10.90
N ARG A 292 -21.99 -26.36 10.27
CA ARG A 292 -22.15 -26.38 8.82
C ARG A 292 -22.31 -24.98 8.21
N ALA A 293 -23.19 -24.14 8.77
CA ALA A 293 -23.42 -22.77 8.31
C ALA A 293 -22.14 -21.92 8.43
N LEU A 294 -21.44 -22.01 9.57
CA LEU A 294 -20.19 -21.32 9.81
C LEU A 294 -19.09 -21.77 8.84
N PHE A 295 -19.04 -23.07 8.52
CA PHE A 295 -18.10 -23.62 7.54
C PHE A 295 -18.33 -23.02 6.14
N GLU A 296 -19.57 -23.00 5.65
CA GLU A 296 -19.90 -22.47 4.32
C GLU A 296 -19.56 -20.98 4.21
N LEU A 297 -19.92 -20.19 5.22
CA LEU A 297 -19.54 -18.78 5.27
C LEU A 297 -18.03 -18.59 5.37
N ALA A 298 -17.33 -19.40 6.18
CA ALA A 298 -15.88 -19.29 6.34
C ALA A 298 -15.14 -19.58 5.02
N VAL A 299 -15.52 -20.63 4.29
CA VAL A 299 -14.93 -20.96 2.98
C VAL A 299 -15.27 -19.88 1.96
N GLY A 300 -16.54 -19.44 1.90
CA GLY A 300 -16.95 -18.37 0.98
C GLY A 300 -16.22 -17.04 1.20
N ASN A 301 -15.91 -16.69 2.46
CA ASN A 301 -15.07 -15.53 2.78
C ASN A 301 -13.58 -15.76 2.46
N ALA A 302 -13.09 -16.99 2.62
CA ALA A 302 -11.71 -17.33 2.28
C ALA A 302 -11.42 -17.22 0.77
N ASP A 303 -12.45 -17.35 -0.07
CA ASP A 303 -12.36 -17.21 -1.54
C ASP A 303 -12.39 -15.76 -2.03
N THR A 304 -12.76 -14.79 -1.20
CA THR A 304 -13.09 -13.42 -1.66
C THR A 304 -12.34 -12.30 -0.93
N SER A 305 -11.10 -12.54 -0.50
CA SER A 305 -10.27 -11.51 0.16
C SER A 305 -10.86 -11.01 1.49
N ARG A 306 -11.42 -11.91 2.30
CA ARG A 306 -12.03 -11.63 3.61
C ARG A 306 -11.50 -12.57 4.69
N LEU A 307 -10.17 -12.73 4.73
CA LEU A 307 -9.48 -13.79 5.45
C LEU A 307 -9.56 -13.64 6.97
N THR A 308 -9.56 -12.41 7.52
CA THR A 308 -9.77 -12.21 8.96
C THR A 308 -11.17 -12.64 9.39
N ILE A 309 -12.20 -12.38 8.57
CA ILE A 309 -13.57 -12.84 8.82
C ILE A 309 -13.63 -14.37 8.75
N ALA A 310 -13.06 -14.96 7.70
CA ALA A 310 -13.01 -16.41 7.53
C ALA A 310 -12.35 -17.09 8.73
N ALA A 311 -11.24 -16.52 9.22
CA ALA A 311 -10.53 -17.03 10.39
C ALA A 311 -11.37 -16.93 11.67
N ARG A 312 -12.06 -15.81 11.89
CA ARG A 312 -12.95 -15.62 13.04
C ARG A 312 -14.11 -16.63 13.02
N LEU A 313 -14.78 -16.80 11.89
CA LEU A 313 -15.86 -17.78 11.72
C LEU A 313 -15.36 -19.20 11.95
N THR A 314 -14.20 -19.54 11.40
CA THR A 314 -13.56 -20.86 11.57
C THR A 314 -13.24 -21.16 13.05
N GLY A 315 -12.82 -20.15 13.81
CA GLY A 315 -12.57 -20.27 15.25
C GLY A 315 -13.81 -20.65 16.07
N ALA A 316 -15.02 -20.34 15.57
CA ALA A 316 -16.28 -20.70 16.22
C ALA A 316 -16.77 -22.12 15.89
N ILE A 317 -16.19 -22.78 14.87
CA ILE A 317 -16.55 -24.14 14.45
C ILE A 317 -16.02 -25.15 15.47
N ARG A 318 -16.90 -26.05 15.93
CA ARG A 318 -16.52 -27.12 16.87
C ARG A 318 -16.21 -28.45 16.18
N ASP A 319 -16.82 -28.73 15.04
CA ASP A 319 -16.47 -29.87 14.18
C ASP A 319 -15.04 -29.73 13.64
N LYS A 320 -14.20 -30.74 13.92
CA LYS A 320 -12.78 -30.72 13.55
C LYS A 320 -12.56 -30.86 12.05
N SER A 321 -13.43 -31.56 11.34
CA SER A 321 -13.30 -31.77 9.89
C SER A 321 -13.53 -30.46 9.14
N TYR A 322 -14.63 -29.78 9.45
CA TYR A 322 -14.91 -28.46 8.87
C TYR A 322 -13.84 -27.44 9.24
N ARG A 323 -13.40 -27.43 10.50
CA ARG A 323 -12.35 -26.50 10.95
C ARG A 323 -11.00 -26.74 10.25
N ALA A 324 -10.59 -28.00 10.06
CA ALA A 324 -9.36 -28.34 9.33
C ALA A 324 -9.43 -27.91 7.86
N GLU A 325 -10.56 -28.13 7.20
CA GLU A 325 -10.80 -27.72 5.81
C GLU A 325 -10.76 -26.20 5.67
N SER A 326 -11.49 -25.46 6.50
CA SER A 326 -11.44 -23.99 6.50
C SER A 326 -10.05 -23.43 6.80
N TRP A 327 -9.32 -23.97 7.80
CA TRP A 327 -7.95 -23.52 8.08
C TRP A 327 -7.00 -23.75 6.90
N SER A 328 -7.10 -24.91 6.24
CA SER A 328 -6.27 -25.18 5.06
C SER A 328 -6.57 -24.21 3.92
N LYS A 329 -7.85 -23.87 3.71
CA LYS A 329 -8.28 -22.92 2.67
C LYS A 329 -7.79 -21.51 2.97
N ILE A 330 -7.91 -21.05 4.22
CA ILE A 330 -7.39 -19.75 4.67
C ILE A 330 -5.87 -19.68 4.48
N ALA A 331 -5.14 -20.75 4.82
CA ALA A 331 -3.70 -20.82 4.60
C ALA A 331 -3.33 -20.67 3.11
N ALA A 332 -4.05 -21.38 2.23
CA ALA A 332 -3.86 -21.26 0.79
C ALA A 332 -4.16 -19.84 0.28
N SER A 333 -5.22 -19.20 0.78
CA SER A 333 -5.56 -17.83 0.42
C SER A 333 -4.50 -16.81 0.85
N TYR A 334 -3.98 -16.87 2.08
CA TYR A 334 -2.87 -16.02 2.51
C TYR A 334 -1.60 -16.26 1.67
N ALA A 335 -1.34 -17.53 1.29
CA ALA A 335 -0.21 -17.86 0.43
C ALA A 335 -0.35 -17.31 -1.00
N ARG A 336 -1.59 -17.26 -1.55
CA ARG A 336 -1.88 -16.59 -2.82
C ARG A 336 -1.60 -15.08 -2.74
N SER A 337 -1.92 -14.46 -1.61
CA SER A 337 -1.62 -13.04 -1.36
C SER A 337 -0.18 -12.79 -0.90
N HIS A 338 0.74 -13.76 -0.96
CA HIS A 338 2.15 -13.56 -0.56
C HIS A 338 2.37 -13.16 0.92
N VAL A 339 1.41 -13.41 1.80
CA VAL A 339 1.52 -13.17 3.25
C VAL A 339 1.98 -14.46 3.94
N THR A 340 3.30 -14.70 3.88
CA THR A 340 3.89 -16.02 4.19
C THR A 340 3.69 -16.44 5.66
N ASN A 341 3.85 -15.52 6.61
CA ASN A 341 3.85 -15.84 8.04
C ASN A 341 2.47 -16.31 8.51
N GLU A 342 1.41 -15.59 8.13
CA GLU A 342 0.02 -15.93 8.39
C GLU A 342 -0.35 -17.25 7.73
N ALA A 343 0.04 -17.43 6.45
CA ALA A 343 -0.18 -18.67 5.73
C ALA A 343 0.46 -19.87 6.47
N GLN A 344 1.70 -19.74 6.94
CA GLN A 344 2.38 -20.78 7.74
C GLN A 344 1.67 -21.05 9.08
N ALA A 345 1.20 -20.00 9.76
CA ALA A 345 0.48 -20.15 11.02
C ALA A 345 -0.85 -20.91 10.86
N TYR A 346 -1.64 -20.59 9.82
CA TYR A 346 -2.89 -21.30 9.54
C TYR A 346 -2.66 -22.70 8.98
N LEU A 347 -1.60 -22.89 8.19
CA LEU A 347 -1.15 -24.21 7.74
C LEU A 347 -0.85 -25.13 8.92
N ALA A 348 -0.11 -24.64 9.92
CA ALA A 348 0.19 -25.41 11.14
C ALA A 348 -1.09 -25.80 11.91
N ARG A 349 -2.07 -24.88 12.00
CA ARG A 349 -3.38 -25.17 12.61
C ARG A 349 -4.16 -26.24 11.84
N ALA A 350 -4.18 -26.15 10.51
CA ALA A 350 -4.84 -27.15 9.67
C ALA A 350 -4.23 -28.55 9.91
N LEU A 351 -2.90 -28.65 9.86
CA LEU A 351 -2.20 -29.92 10.07
C LEU A 351 -2.47 -30.53 11.45
N ALA A 352 -2.49 -29.72 12.51
CA ALA A 352 -2.78 -30.18 13.87
C ALA A 352 -4.20 -30.79 14.02
N GLU A 353 -5.17 -30.32 13.24
CA GLU A 353 -6.55 -30.83 13.28
C GLU A 353 -6.77 -32.02 12.34
N THR A 354 -5.95 -32.18 11.30
CA THR A 354 -6.06 -33.31 10.35
C THR A 354 -5.70 -34.68 10.94
N SER A 355 -5.15 -34.73 12.15
CA SER A 355 -4.86 -35.99 12.86
C SER A 355 -6.11 -36.75 13.31
N PHE A 356 -7.31 -36.17 13.16
CA PHE A 356 -8.60 -36.77 13.54
C PHE A 356 -9.36 -37.37 12.33
N PHE A 357 -10.40 -38.16 12.60
CA PHE A 357 -11.23 -38.79 11.56
C PHE A 357 -11.98 -37.76 10.71
N THR A 358 -11.43 -37.43 9.54
CA THR A 358 -12.08 -36.61 8.51
C THR A 358 -12.62 -37.50 7.37
N SER A 359 -13.72 -37.08 6.74
CA SER A 359 -14.29 -37.79 5.59
C SER A 359 -13.31 -37.81 4.41
N VAL A 360 -13.43 -38.78 3.50
CA VAL A 360 -12.59 -38.85 2.29
C VAL A 360 -12.68 -37.56 1.47
N LYS A 361 -13.86 -36.93 1.46
CA LYS A 361 -14.09 -35.66 0.78
C LYS A 361 -13.28 -34.52 1.41
N ALA A 362 -13.43 -34.32 2.71
CA ALA A 362 -12.72 -33.28 3.46
C ALA A 362 -11.19 -33.48 3.38
N LYS A 363 -10.69 -34.72 3.49
CA LYS A 363 -9.27 -35.02 3.32
C LYS A 363 -8.74 -34.59 1.96
N SER A 364 -9.51 -34.80 0.90
CA SER A 364 -9.11 -34.43 -0.45
C SER A 364 -9.05 -32.90 -0.61
N ALA A 365 -10.05 -32.18 -0.10
CA ALA A 365 -10.06 -30.72 -0.11
C ALA A 365 -8.89 -30.12 0.68
N VAL A 366 -8.64 -30.63 1.89
CA VAL A 366 -7.49 -30.22 2.70
C VAL A 366 -6.18 -30.48 1.96
N ASN A 367 -5.98 -31.68 1.41
CA ASN A 367 -4.77 -32.00 0.67
C ASN A 367 -4.56 -31.10 -0.56
N ALA A 368 -5.62 -30.70 -1.26
CA ALA A 368 -5.53 -29.75 -2.38
C ALA A 368 -5.03 -28.37 -1.90
N ASN A 369 -5.63 -27.83 -0.83
CA ASN A 369 -5.21 -26.56 -0.25
C ASN A 369 -3.76 -26.60 0.29
N LEU A 370 -3.36 -27.72 0.92
CA LEU A 370 -1.99 -27.93 1.39
C LEU A 370 -1.00 -28.02 0.22
N ALA A 371 -1.36 -28.70 -0.86
CA ALA A 371 -0.54 -28.77 -2.06
C ALA A 371 -0.30 -27.38 -2.64
N GLU A 372 -1.36 -26.58 -2.80
CA GLU A 372 -1.27 -25.20 -3.26
C GLU A 372 -0.38 -24.34 -2.33
N THR A 373 -0.62 -24.41 -1.02
CA THR A 373 0.13 -23.62 -0.01
C THR A 373 1.62 -23.92 -0.08
N TYR A 374 2.01 -25.19 -0.10
CA TYR A 374 3.42 -25.58 -0.19
C TYR A 374 4.04 -25.24 -1.55
N ALA A 375 3.27 -25.29 -2.64
CA ALA A 375 3.74 -24.84 -3.96
C ALA A 375 4.08 -23.35 -3.95
N ARG A 376 3.23 -22.52 -3.35
CA ARG A 376 3.45 -21.07 -3.18
C ARG A 376 4.67 -20.77 -2.30
N PHE A 377 4.97 -21.62 -1.32
CA PHE A 377 6.18 -21.52 -0.50
C PHE A 377 7.45 -22.04 -1.19
N GLY A 378 7.34 -22.63 -2.39
CA GLY A 378 8.44 -23.28 -3.09
C GLY A 378 8.84 -24.65 -2.55
N ASP A 379 8.08 -25.25 -1.62
CA ASP A 379 8.30 -26.62 -1.14
C ASP A 379 7.56 -27.62 -2.04
N TYR A 380 8.02 -27.72 -3.28
CA TYR A 380 7.41 -28.54 -4.33
C TYR A 380 7.34 -30.02 -3.98
N LYS A 381 8.30 -30.53 -3.21
CA LYS A 381 8.30 -31.91 -2.74
C LYS A 381 7.13 -32.19 -1.78
N LYS A 382 6.88 -31.31 -0.81
CA LYS A 382 5.69 -31.43 0.05
C LYS A 382 4.42 -31.19 -0.74
N ALA A 383 4.41 -30.21 -1.64
CA ALA A 383 3.26 -29.91 -2.47
C ALA A 383 2.79 -31.15 -3.26
N LEU A 384 3.72 -31.84 -3.93
CA LEU A 384 3.44 -33.10 -4.63
C LEU A 384 2.98 -34.22 -3.69
N THR A 385 3.57 -34.30 -2.49
CA THR A 385 3.16 -35.29 -1.48
C THR A 385 1.69 -35.14 -1.09
N TYR A 386 1.21 -33.90 -0.96
CA TYR A 386 -0.20 -33.65 -0.67
C TYR A 386 -1.09 -33.86 -1.90
N ALA A 387 -0.65 -33.45 -3.09
CA ALA A 387 -1.38 -33.74 -4.34
C ALA A 387 -1.59 -35.25 -4.55
N ASP A 388 -0.58 -36.08 -4.31
CA ASP A 388 -0.66 -37.56 -4.38
C ASP A 388 -1.75 -38.14 -3.44
N ARG A 389 -2.05 -37.46 -2.33
CA ARG A 389 -3.01 -37.90 -1.29
C ARG A 389 -4.46 -37.54 -1.59
N ILE A 390 -4.73 -36.67 -2.57
CA ILE A 390 -6.09 -36.36 -3.02
C ILE A 390 -6.75 -37.66 -3.50
N LYS A 391 -8.05 -37.88 -3.27
CA LYS A 391 -8.73 -39.12 -3.68
C LYS A 391 -9.60 -38.97 -4.92
N PHE A 392 -10.13 -37.78 -5.19
CA PHE A 392 -10.91 -37.52 -6.40
C PHE A 392 -10.02 -37.23 -7.60
N ALA A 393 -10.40 -37.77 -8.76
CA ALA A 393 -9.62 -37.65 -9.99
C ALA A 393 -9.51 -36.20 -10.50
N SER A 394 -10.62 -35.45 -10.53
CA SER A 394 -10.62 -34.04 -10.97
C SER A 394 -9.67 -33.17 -10.14
N GLY A 395 -9.81 -33.20 -8.80
CA GLY A 395 -8.93 -32.43 -7.92
C GLY A 395 -7.46 -32.84 -7.99
N LYS A 396 -7.14 -34.10 -8.36
CA LYS A 396 -5.75 -34.50 -8.65
C LYS A 396 -5.23 -33.86 -9.92
N VAL A 397 -6.03 -33.88 -10.98
CA VAL A 397 -5.67 -33.29 -12.28
C VAL A 397 -5.39 -31.81 -12.09
N ASP A 398 -6.28 -31.07 -11.42
CA ASP A 398 -6.11 -29.64 -11.15
C ASP A 398 -4.80 -29.36 -10.37
N ALA A 399 -4.59 -30.08 -9.27
CA ALA A 399 -3.40 -29.91 -8.44
C ALA A 399 -2.10 -30.23 -9.20
N TYR A 400 -2.07 -31.28 -10.03
CA TYR A 400 -0.89 -31.60 -10.84
C TYR A 400 -0.67 -30.57 -11.95
N THR A 401 -1.73 -30.11 -12.60
CA THR A 401 -1.64 -29.08 -13.65
C THR A 401 -1.03 -27.79 -13.09
N ASP A 402 -1.46 -27.35 -11.91
CA ASP A 402 -0.89 -26.16 -11.27
C ASP A 402 0.55 -26.35 -10.82
N LEU A 403 0.90 -27.54 -10.31
CA LEU A 403 2.29 -27.89 -9.97
C LEU A 403 3.20 -27.92 -11.19
N VAL A 404 2.74 -28.44 -12.33
CA VAL A 404 3.50 -28.43 -13.58
C VAL A 404 3.75 -27.00 -14.04
N ARG A 405 2.72 -26.15 -14.06
CA ARG A 405 2.86 -24.73 -14.44
C ARG A 405 3.86 -24.01 -13.54
N THR A 406 3.69 -24.15 -12.23
CA THR A 406 4.59 -23.53 -11.24
C THR A 406 6.04 -24.00 -11.41
N ALA A 407 6.25 -25.30 -11.65
CA ALA A 407 7.57 -25.87 -11.86
C ALA A 407 8.24 -25.34 -13.13
N LEU A 408 7.47 -25.16 -14.21
CA LEU A 408 7.96 -24.57 -15.46
C LEU A 408 8.37 -23.11 -15.25
N ASP A 409 7.56 -22.32 -14.51
CA ASP A 409 7.82 -20.91 -14.24
C ASP A 409 9.12 -20.69 -13.45
N VAL A 410 9.42 -21.55 -12.48
CA VAL A 410 10.68 -21.50 -11.71
C VAL A 410 11.82 -22.30 -12.34
N SER A 411 11.62 -22.84 -13.53
CA SER A 411 12.59 -23.66 -14.26
C SER A 411 13.07 -24.92 -13.53
N ASP A 412 12.26 -25.49 -12.62
CA ASP A 412 12.50 -26.82 -12.03
C ASP A 412 11.97 -27.92 -12.96
N TYR A 413 12.71 -28.13 -14.04
CA TYR A 413 12.33 -29.04 -15.11
C TYR A 413 12.26 -30.51 -14.68
N ALA A 414 13.10 -30.92 -13.72
CA ALA A 414 13.11 -32.29 -13.22
C ALA A 414 11.84 -32.58 -12.40
N PHE A 415 11.42 -31.61 -11.58
CA PHE A 415 10.16 -31.69 -10.88
C PHE A 415 8.97 -31.63 -11.85
N ALA A 416 8.99 -30.73 -12.84
CA ALA A 416 7.95 -30.66 -13.87
C ALA A 416 7.73 -32.01 -14.59
N GLU A 417 8.80 -32.64 -15.08
CA GLU A 417 8.74 -33.96 -15.76
C GLU A 417 8.10 -35.03 -14.85
N LYS A 418 8.48 -35.04 -13.57
CA LYS A 418 7.91 -35.98 -12.58
C LYS A 418 6.41 -35.77 -12.40
N VAL A 419 5.94 -34.52 -12.27
CA VAL A 419 4.52 -34.22 -12.08
C VAL A 419 3.73 -34.48 -13.36
N ILE A 420 4.30 -34.23 -14.54
CA ILE A 420 3.68 -34.60 -15.84
C ILE A 420 3.39 -36.12 -15.89
N GLY A 421 4.31 -36.95 -15.40
CA GLY A 421 4.07 -38.39 -15.26
C GLY A 421 2.85 -38.70 -14.38
N ARG A 422 2.70 -38.00 -13.24
CA ARG A 422 1.54 -38.14 -12.35
C ARG A 422 0.24 -37.67 -12.99
N LEU A 423 0.27 -36.58 -13.75
CA LEU A 423 -0.87 -36.05 -14.49
C LEU A 423 -1.39 -37.08 -15.50
N LYS A 424 -0.48 -37.74 -16.22
CA LYS A 424 -0.81 -38.85 -17.13
C LYS A 424 -1.47 -40.01 -16.39
N ASP A 425 -0.88 -40.45 -15.27
CA ASP A 425 -1.42 -41.55 -14.45
C ASP A 425 -2.80 -41.22 -13.86
N ALA A 426 -3.12 -39.94 -13.68
CA ALA A 426 -4.41 -39.47 -13.19
C ALA A 426 -5.51 -39.41 -14.27
N GLY A 427 -5.21 -39.78 -15.52
CA GLY A 427 -6.17 -39.82 -16.62
C GLY A 427 -6.14 -38.61 -17.56
N ALA A 428 -5.30 -37.60 -17.30
CA ALA A 428 -5.14 -36.41 -18.14
C ALA A 428 -4.00 -36.60 -19.17
N GLY A 429 -4.09 -37.67 -19.97
CA GLY A 429 -3.03 -38.08 -20.90
C GLY A 429 -2.69 -37.04 -21.97
N ASP A 430 -3.71 -36.41 -22.56
CA ASP A 430 -3.53 -35.39 -23.61
C ASP A 430 -2.83 -34.12 -23.06
N GLU A 431 -3.25 -33.63 -21.90
CA GLU A 431 -2.61 -32.48 -21.23
C GLU A 431 -1.17 -32.80 -20.85
N ALA A 432 -0.92 -33.98 -20.28
CA ALA A 432 0.43 -34.41 -19.93
C ALA A 432 1.37 -34.45 -21.14
N VAL A 433 0.88 -34.90 -22.30
CA VAL A 433 1.65 -34.90 -23.56
C VAL A 433 1.97 -33.47 -24.02
N ILE A 434 1.01 -32.55 -23.94
CA ILE A 434 1.22 -31.14 -24.31
C ILE A 434 2.23 -30.47 -23.36
N PHE A 435 2.08 -30.66 -22.04
CA PHE A 435 3.04 -30.13 -21.07
C PHE A 435 4.44 -30.70 -21.27
N ARG A 436 4.57 -31.99 -21.60
CA ARG A 436 5.85 -32.61 -21.92
C ARG A 436 6.49 -32.00 -23.16
N ALA A 437 5.71 -31.76 -24.21
CA ALA A 437 6.19 -31.09 -25.41
C ALA A 437 6.67 -29.66 -25.11
N SER A 438 5.92 -28.89 -24.32
CA SER A 438 6.31 -27.56 -23.86
C SER A 438 7.61 -27.58 -23.04
N LEU A 439 7.73 -28.51 -22.10
CA LEU A 439 8.94 -28.69 -21.28
C LEU A 439 10.18 -28.98 -22.14
N LEU A 440 10.09 -29.92 -23.09
CA LEU A 440 11.19 -30.27 -23.97
C LEU A 440 11.56 -29.13 -24.93
N SER A 441 10.58 -28.32 -25.35
CA SER A 441 10.81 -27.09 -26.13
C SER A 441 11.66 -26.10 -25.33
N ILE A 442 11.27 -25.83 -24.08
CA ILE A 442 11.98 -24.92 -23.16
C ILE A 442 13.40 -25.45 -22.86
N GLN A 443 13.57 -26.76 -22.67
CA GLN A 443 14.87 -27.40 -22.46
C GLN A 443 15.79 -27.42 -23.70
N GLY A 444 15.34 -26.94 -24.87
CA GLY A 444 16.12 -26.99 -26.09
C GLY A 444 16.35 -28.42 -26.61
N ARG A 445 15.40 -29.33 -26.36
CA ARG A 445 15.38 -30.74 -26.81
C ARG A 445 14.23 -31.02 -27.79
N PRO A 446 14.06 -30.24 -28.88
CA PRO A 446 12.93 -30.38 -29.78
C PRO A 446 12.87 -31.70 -30.56
N GLY A 447 14.00 -32.39 -30.75
CA GLY A 447 14.03 -33.72 -31.37
C GLY A 447 13.31 -34.80 -30.56
N ASP A 448 13.22 -34.62 -29.24
CA ASP A 448 12.52 -35.56 -28.35
C ASP A 448 11.00 -35.31 -28.33
N ILE A 449 10.54 -34.22 -28.95
CA ILE A 449 9.11 -33.91 -29.11
C ILE A 449 8.53 -34.70 -30.29
N GLU A 450 9.36 -34.94 -31.31
CA GLU A 450 8.99 -35.70 -32.50
C GLU A 450 8.53 -37.12 -32.10
N GLY A 451 7.22 -37.40 -32.22
CA GLY A 451 6.63 -38.70 -31.88
C GLY A 451 5.94 -38.79 -30.51
N LEU A 452 5.90 -37.71 -29.71
CA LEU A 452 5.18 -37.72 -28.42
C LEU A 452 3.67 -37.96 -28.56
N ALA A 453 3.05 -37.46 -29.63
CA ALA A 453 1.64 -37.71 -29.90
C ALA A 453 1.47 -38.99 -30.73
N GLY A 454 0.90 -40.04 -30.12
CA GLY A 454 0.57 -41.28 -30.82
C GLY A 454 -0.54 -41.11 -31.87
N LYS A 455 -0.73 -42.11 -32.74
CA LYS A 455 -1.78 -42.07 -33.79
C LYS A 455 -3.20 -41.91 -33.26
N ASN A 456 -3.44 -42.28 -31.99
CA ASN A 456 -4.75 -42.23 -31.34
C ASN A 456 -5.03 -40.90 -30.62
N ALA A 457 -4.08 -39.95 -30.59
CA ALA A 457 -4.31 -38.63 -30.01
C ALA A 457 -5.22 -37.78 -30.92
N SER A 458 -6.00 -36.87 -30.32
CA SER A 458 -6.86 -35.95 -31.07
C SER A 458 -6.05 -35.08 -32.04
N ALA A 459 -6.70 -34.58 -33.10
CA ALA A 459 -6.05 -33.70 -34.07
C ALA A 459 -5.50 -32.43 -33.38
N GLY A 460 -6.24 -31.86 -32.43
CA GLY A 460 -5.78 -30.73 -31.61
C GLY A 460 -4.55 -31.04 -30.75
N THR A 461 -4.52 -32.18 -30.05
CA THR A 461 -3.36 -32.58 -29.23
C THR A 461 -2.11 -32.78 -30.10
N ARG A 462 -2.26 -33.45 -31.25
CA ARG A 462 -1.17 -33.62 -32.22
C ARG A 462 -0.65 -32.28 -32.74
N ALA A 463 -1.55 -31.34 -33.03
CA ALA A 463 -1.18 -30.03 -33.52
C ALA A 463 -0.37 -29.23 -32.49
N TRP A 464 -0.78 -29.21 -31.21
CA TRP A 464 -0.03 -28.50 -30.16
C TRP A 464 1.34 -29.13 -29.87
N VAL A 465 1.49 -30.45 -29.96
CA VAL A 465 2.80 -31.10 -29.88
C VAL A 465 3.72 -30.65 -31.00
N LEU A 466 3.22 -30.60 -32.24
CA LEU A 466 3.97 -30.08 -33.39
C LEU A 466 4.28 -28.59 -33.24
N ALA A 467 3.39 -27.81 -32.64
CA ALA A 467 3.58 -26.38 -32.42
C ALA A 467 4.75 -26.11 -31.45
N TYR A 468 4.84 -26.88 -30.37
CA TYR A 468 5.99 -26.82 -29.46
C TYR A 468 7.28 -27.38 -30.08
N ALA A 469 7.19 -28.37 -30.98
CA ALA A 469 8.36 -28.80 -31.77
C ALA A 469 8.88 -27.67 -32.66
N ALA A 470 7.98 -26.97 -33.37
CA ALA A 470 8.32 -25.81 -34.19
C ALA A 470 8.99 -24.70 -33.36
N GLU A 471 8.42 -24.36 -32.20
CA GLU A 471 9.02 -23.39 -31.28
C GLU A 471 10.40 -23.81 -30.80
N GLY A 472 10.56 -25.06 -30.33
CA GLY A 472 11.83 -25.55 -29.81
C GLY A 472 12.94 -25.58 -30.87
N PHE A 473 12.64 -25.96 -32.11
CA PHE A 473 13.60 -25.87 -33.22
C PHE A 473 13.91 -24.42 -33.59
N SER A 474 12.91 -23.53 -33.58
CA SER A 474 13.11 -22.09 -33.82
C SER A 474 14.03 -21.45 -32.77
N ARG A 475 13.86 -21.78 -31.48
CA ARG A 475 14.73 -21.32 -30.38
C ARG A 475 16.20 -21.74 -30.55
N LYS A 476 16.47 -22.83 -31.28
CA LYS A 476 17.83 -23.29 -31.64
C LYS A 476 18.30 -22.76 -33.00
N SER A 477 17.56 -21.84 -33.60
CA SER A 477 17.81 -21.29 -34.94
C SER A 477 17.82 -22.35 -36.06
N GLN A 478 17.07 -23.45 -35.88
CA GLN A 478 16.94 -24.56 -36.87
C GLN A 478 15.62 -24.44 -37.65
N LEU A 479 15.46 -23.35 -38.41
CA LEU A 479 14.21 -23.02 -39.10
C LEU A 479 13.82 -24.03 -40.19
N GLU A 480 14.80 -24.70 -40.80
CA GLU A 480 14.62 -25.77 -41.78
C GLU A 480 13.94 -27.00 -41.19
N ARG A 481 14.15 -27.27 -39.90
CA ARG A 481 13.46 -28.32 -39.16
C ARG A 481 12.18 -27.84 -38.50
N ALA A 482 12.10 -26.55 -38.13
CA ALA A 482 10.93 -25.98 -37.48
C ALA A 482 9.74 -25.80 -38.45
N THR A 483 9.99 -25.27 -39.64
CA THR A 483 8.94 -24.92 -40.63
C THR A 483 8.07 -26.12 -41.04
N PRO A 484 8.62 -27.32 -41.31
CA PRO A 484 7.80 -28.49 -41.67
C PRO A 484 6.74 -28.87 -40.62
N HIS A 485 7.01 -28.63 -39.33
CA HIS A 485 6.04 -28.89 -38.26
C HIS A 485 4.84 -27.95 -38.35
N ALA A 486 5.05 -26.66 -38.66
CA ALA A 486 3.96 -25.71 -38.89
C ALA A 486 3.10 -26.11 -40.10
N VAL A 487 3.73 -26.54 -41.20
CA VAL A 487 3.02 -27.04 -42.39
C VAL A 487 2.21 -28.30 -42.08
N ALA A 488 2.74 -29.21 -41.26
CA ALA A 488 2.02 -30.42 -40.85
C ALA A 488 0.76 -30.10 -40.02
N ILE A 489 0.78 -29.01 -39.24
CA ILE A 489 -0.40 -28.54 -38.50
C ILE A 489 -1.50 -28.07 -39.47
N GLU A 490 -1.17 -27.39 -40.57
CA GLU A 490 -2.17 -27.01 -41.56
C GLU A 490 -2.91 -28.23 -42.13
N ALA A 491 -2.17 -29.32 -42.38
CA ALA A 491 -2.78 -30.55 -42.85
C ALA A 491 -3.74 -31.15 -41.80
N LEU A 492 -3.43 -31.03 -40.50
CA LEU A 492 -4.34 -31.43 -39.42
C LEU A 492 -5.58 -30.53 -39.38
N TYR A 493 -5.39 -29.21 -39.52
CA TYR A 493 -6.46 -28.23 -39.55
C TYR A 493 -7.43 -28.45 -40.74
N ARG A 494 -6.91 -28.64 -41.96
CA ARG A 494 -7.75 -28.90 -43.16
C ARG A 494 -8.54 -30.21 -43.06
N ASN A 495 -8.04 -31.17 -42.29
CA ASN A 495 -8.68 -32.47 -42.07
C ASN A 495 -9.53 -32.52 -40.79
N ALA A 496 -9.58 -31.44 -40.01
CA ALA A 496 -10.38 -31.38 -38.80
C ALA A 496 -11.87 -31.40 -39.15
N LYS A 497 -12.63 -32.27 -38.49
CA LYS A 497 -14.04 -32.52 -38.80
C LYS A 497 -15.01 -31.93 -37.77
N SER A 498 -14.51 -31.63 -36.57
CA SER A 498 -15.29 -31.04 -35.49
C SER A 498 -14.90 -29.58 -35.31
N ALA A 499 -15.84 -28.73 -34.87
CA ALA A 499 -15.55 -27.32 -34.56
C ALA A 499 -14.40 -27.19 -33.55
N ALA A 500 -14.40 -28.04 -32.51
CA ALA A 500 -13.35 -28.07 -31.48
C ALA A 500 -11.96 -28.43 -32.04
N ASP A 501 -11.89 -29.36 -33.00
CA ASP A 501 -10.61 -29.71 -33.65
C ASP A 501 -10.15 -28.59 -34.58
N ILE A 502 -11.05 -27.99 -35.36
CA ILE A 502 -10.73 -26.85 -36.25
C ILE A 502 -10.12 -25.72 -35.42
N GLN A 503 -10.76 -25.37 -34.30
CA GLN A 503 -10.30 -24.31 -33.40
C GLN A 503 -8.92 -24.63 -32.80
N LYS A 504 -8.75 -25.79 -32.15
CA LYS A 504 -7.47 -26.16 -31.52
C LYS A 504 -6.32 -26.24 -32.52
N THR A 505 -6.57 -26.77 -33.72
CA THR A 505 -5.57 -26.86 -34.78
C THR A 505 -5.26 -25.49 -35.39
N ALA A 506 -6.26 -24.61 -35.52
CA ALA A 506 -6.06 -23.22 -35.93
C ALA A 506 -5.21 -22.44 -34.92
N SER A 507 -5.51 -22.51 -33.61
CA SER A 507 -4.67 -21.86 -32.58
C SER A 507 -3.23 -22.38 -32.60
N ALA A 508 -3.05 -23.70 -32.76
CA ALA A 508 -1.72 -24.30 -32.89
C ALA A 508 -0.99 -23.83 -34.16
N ALA A 509 -1.69 -23.65 -35.28
CA ALA A 509 -1.12 -23.13 -36.53
C ALA A 509 -0.65 -21.68 -36.34
N VAL A 510 -1.49 -20.83 -35.74
CA VAL A 510 -1.13 -19.43 -35.41
C VAL A 510 0.13 -19.40 -34.55
N PHE A 511 0.15 -20.17 -33.46
CA PHE A 511 1.30 -20.27 -32.57
C PHE A 511 2.57 -20.72 -33.32
N ALA A 512 2.48 -21.81 -34.09
CA ALA A 512 3.63 -22.41 -34.75
C ALA A 512 4.22 -21.48 -35.81
N TYR A 513 3.38 -20.85 -36.64
CA TYR A 513 3.83 -19.92 -37.67
C TYR A 513 4.44 -18.65 -37.08
N ALA A 514 3.86 -18.12 -35.99
CA ALA A 514 4.45 -17.03 -35.25
C ALA A 514 5.83 -17.42 -34.68
N ALA A 515 5.95 -18.61 -34.09
CA ALA A 515 7.19 -19.10 -33.49
C ALA A 515 8.33 -19.28 -34.51
N VAL A 516 8.03 -19.63 -35.77
CA VAL A 516 9.04 -19.77 -36.84
C VAL A 516 9.28 -18.47 -37.63
N GLY A 517 8.79 -17.33 -37.13
CA GLY A 517 9.03 -16.02 -37.73
C GLY A 517 8.23 -15.73 -39.01
N LYS A 518 7.10 -16.43 -39.21
CA LYS A 518 6.17 -16.26 -40.34
C LYS A 518 4.77 -15.78 -39.88
N PRO A 519 4.67 -14.67 -39.14
CA PRO A 519 3.39 -14.18 -38.62
C PRO A 519 2.36 -13.86 -39.72
N GLU A 520 2.79 -13.50 -40.93
CA GLU A 520 1.93 -13.27 -42.10
C GLU A 520 1.15 -14.53 -42.50
N THR A 521 1.77 -15.70 -42.35
CA THR A 521 1.15 -17.01 -42.62
C THR A 521 0.25 -17.45 -41.47
N ALA A 522 0.47 -16.92 -40.26
CA ALA A 522 -0.34 -17.22 -39.09
C ALA A 522 -1.70 -16.50 -39.12
N GLU A 523 -1.75 -15.24 -39.56
CA GLU A 523 -2.94 -14.38 -39.50
C GLU A 523 -4.23 -15.00 -40.07
N PRO A 524 -4.23 -15.70 -41.23
CA PRO A 524 -5.46 -16.27 -41.80
C PRO A 524 -6.16 -17.29 -40.90
N PHE A 525 -5.44 -17.91 -39.96
CA PHE A 525 -6.00 -18.91 -39.03
C PHE A 525 -6.68 -18.28 -37.81
N LEU A 526 -6.55 -16.97 -37.57
CA LEU A 526 -7.11 -16.30 -36.37
C LEU A 526 -8.63 -16.38 -36.30
N ALA A 527 -9.31 -16.24 -37.44
CA ALA A 527 -10.78 -16.24 -37.51
C ALA A 527 -11.39 -17.55 -36.99
N ASP A 528 -10.72 -18.69 -37.22
CA ASP A 528 -11.17 -19.97 -36.70
C ASP A 528 -10.65 -20.27 -35.29
N ALA A 529 -9.52 -19.67 -34.89
CA ALA A 529 -8.93 -19.86 -33.58
C ALA A 529 -9.73 -19.18 -32.46
N VAL A 530 -10.39 -18.04 -32.73
CA VAL A 530 -11.04 -17.19 -31.70
C VAL A 530 -12.31 -17.80 -31.10
N ALA A 531 -12.91 -18.80 -31.74
CA ALA A 531 -14.28 -19.22 -31.47
C ALA A 531 -14.53 -19.97 -30.13
N THR A 532 -13.50 -20.31 -29.34
CA THR A 532 -13.65 -20.97 -28.02
C THR A 532 -13.29 -20.13 -26.81
N ASN A 533 -12.71 -18.94 -27.01
CA ASN A 533 -12.17 -18.09 -25.93
C ASN A 533 -11.40 -18.92 -24.85
N ASP A 534 -10.44 -19.75 -25.29
CA ASP A 534 -9.69 -20.65 -24.41
C ASP A 534 -8.20 -20.27 -24.28
N ILE A 535 -7.48 -20.99 -23.42
CA ILE A 535 -6.04 -20.75 -23.18
C ILE A 535 -5.18 -21.03 -24.43
N SER A 536 -5.66 -21.87 -25.35
CA SER A 536 -4.99 -22.20 -26.60
C SER A 536 -4.96 -20.98 -27.52
N TYR A 537 -6.11 -20.32 -27.67
CA TYR A 537 -6.24 -19.07 -28.41
C TYR A 537 -5.41 -17.95 -27.78
N GLN A 538 -5.51 -17.75 -26.47
CA GLN A 538 -4.75 -16.72 -25.75
C GLN A 538 -3.23 -16.86 -25.96
N ARG A 539 -2.70 -18.08 -25.90
CA ARG A 539 -1.27 -18.35 -26.18
C ARG A 539 -0.91 -18.05 -27.62
N ALA A 540 -1.73 -18.49 -28.57
CA ALA A 540 -1.51 -18.26 -29.99
C ALA A 540 -1.45 -16.77 -30.32
N LEU A 541 -2.42 -16.00 -29.82
CA LEU A 541 -2.50 -14.55 -30.01
C LEU A 541 -1.28 -13.84 -29.41
N SER A 542 -0.88 -14.22 -28.19
CA SER A 542 0.31 -13.66 -27.52
C SER A 542 1.59 -13.91 -28.31
N HIS A 543 1.76 -15.13 -28.88
CA HIS A 543 2.91 -15.45 -29.72
C HIS A 543 2.90 -14.68 -31.05
N LEU A 544 1.74 -14.53 -31.68
CA LEU A 544 1.60 -13.76 -32.92
C LEU A 544 1.95 -12.28 -32.70
N ALA A 545 1.39 -11.66 -31.65
CA ALA A 545 1.71 -10.28 -31.28
C ALA A 545 3.21 -10.13 -30.97
N GLY A 546 3.79 -11.05 -30.22
CA GLY A 546 5.23 -11.06 -29.95
C GLY A 546 6.09 -11.19 -31.22
N ALA A 547 5.67 -11.99 -32.20
CA ALA A 547 6.38 -12.14 -33.47
C ALA A 547 6.36 -10.84 -34.29
N TRP A 548 5.20 -10.16 -34.36
CA TRP A 548 5.10 -8.85 -35.01
C TRP A 548 5.90 -7.77 -34.29
N ALA A 549 5.87 -7.77 -32.95
CA ALA A 549 6.70 -6.88 -32.14
C ALA A 549 8.20 -7.08 -32.43
N GLY A 550 8.67 -8.33 -32.49
CA GLY A 550 10.06 -8.66 -32.82
C GLY A 550 10.47 -8.28 -34.25
N LYS A 551 9.54 -8.23 -35.21
CA LYS A 551 9.77 -7.70 -36.56
C LYS A 551 9.79 -6.16 -36.63
N GLY A 552 9.28 -5.48 -35.60
CA GLY A 552 9.15 -4.02 -35.60
C GLY A 552 8.01 -3.46 -36.46
N ASP A 553 7.05 -4.29 -36.90
CA ASP A 553 5.89 -3.83 -37.67
C ASP A 553 4.76 -3.39 -36.72
N ALA A 554 4.79 -2.12 -36.33
CA ALA A 554 3.80 -1.55 -35.41
C ALA A 554 2.37 -1.61 -35.96
N SER A 555 2.18 -1.39 -37.27
CA SER A 555 0.84 -1.40 -37.88
C SER A 555 0.18 -2.78 -37.80
N ARG A 556 0.96 -3.83 -38.07
CA ARG A 556 0.47 -5.22 -37.95
C ARG A 556 0.28 -5.63 -36.49
N LEU A 557 1.17 -5.20 -35.60
CA LEU A 557 1.00 -5.42 -34.18
C LEU A 557 -0.33 -4.84 -33.67
N GLU A 558 -0.67 -3.59 -34.01
CA GLU A 558 -1.96 -3.00 -33.63
C GLU A 558 -3.16 -3.78 -34.19
N ALA A 559 -3.08 -4.24 -35.44
CA ALA A 559 -4.13 -5.06 -36.04
C ALA A 559 -4.33 -6.39 -35.28
N VAL A 560 -3.26 -7.00 -34.77
CA VAL A 560 -3.33 -8.23 -33.97
C VAL A 560 -3.86 -7.97 -32.56
N LEU A 561 -3.48 -6.85 -31.91
CA LEU A 561 -4.01 -6.50 -30.59
C LEU A 561 -5.53 -6.37 -30.58
N ALA A 562 -6.14 -5.92 -31.69
CA ALA A 562 -7.59 -5.81 -31.84
C ALA A 562 -8.35 -7.17 -31.78
N TRP A 563 -7.64 -8.30 -31.82
CA TRP A 563 -8.22 -9.64 -31.67
C TRP A 563 -8.35 -10.11 -30.21
N ALA A 564 -7.81 -9.36 -29.23
CA ALA A 564 -8.05 -9.65 -27.83
C ALA A 564 -9.53 -9.44 -27.49
N LEU A 565 -10.14 -10.43 -26.84
CA LEU A 565 -11.59 -10.45 -26.58
C LEU A 565 -11.99 -9.67 -25.33
N ASP A 566 -11.07 -9.52 -24.39
CA ASP A 566 -11.28 -8.85 -23.11
C ASP A 566 -9.95 -8.31 -22.54
N ASP A 567 -10.05 -7.57 -21.44
CA ASP A 567 -8.92 -6.94 -20.75
C ASP A 567 -7.91 -7.97 -20.19
N SER A 568 -8.38 -9.17 -19.83
CA SER A 568 -7.49 -10.24 -19.34
C SER A 568 -6.59 -10.76 -20.46
N GLN A 569 -7.17 -11.02 -21.63
CA GLN A 569 -6.39 -11.39 -22.81
C GLN A 569 -5.48 -10.26 -23.27
N MET A 570 -6.00 -9.02 -23.33
CA MET A 570 -5.19 -7.86 -23.70
C MET A 570 -3.97 -7.70 -22.78
N THR A 571 -4.16 -7.86 -21.48
CA THR A 571 -3.10 -7.87 -20.46
C THR A 571 -2.02 -8.88 -20.79
N GLN A 572 -2.40 -10.14 -21.08
CA GLN A 572 -1.44 -11.21 -21.38
C GLN A 572 -0.69 -10.97 -22.70
N VAL A 573 -1.40 -10.53 -23.75
CA VAL A 573 -0.83 -10.27 -25.07
C VAL A 573 0.16 -9.10 -25.00
N LEU A 574 -0.23 -7.99 -24.38
CA LEU A 574 0.65 -6.84 -24.18
C LEU A 574 1.85 -7.19 -23.28
N GLY A 575 1.65 -7.96 -22.21
CA GLY A 575 2.75 -8.45 -21.37
C GLY A 575 3.80 -9.22 -22.18
N ARG A 576 3.37 -10.05 -23.14
CA ARG A 576 4.27 -10.75 -24.07
C ARG A 576 4.98 -9.78 -25.02
N VAL A 577 4.27 -8.81 -25.59
CA VAL A 577 4.85 -7.77 -26.46
C VAL A 577 5.94 -6.99 -25.73
N VAL A 578 5.64 -6.50 -24.53
CA VAL A 578 6.60 -5.79 -23.66
C VAL A 578 7.82 -6.65 -23.39
N THR A 579 7.61 -7.93 -23.07
CA THR A 579 8.69 -8.89 -22.83
C THR A 579 9.60 -9.02 -24.06
N VAL A 580 9.05 -9.23 -25.26
CA VAL A 580 9.84 -9.38 -26.49
C VAL A 580 10.62 -8.10 -26.82
N LEU A 581 9.98 -6.93 -26.70
CA LEU A 581 10.63 -5.64 -26.95
C LEU A 581 11.76 -5.37 -25.94
N THR A 582 11.56 -5.74 -24.67
CA THR A 582 12.59 -5.64 -23.63
C THR A 582 13.81 -6.50 -23.95
N HIS A 583 13.61 -7.76 -24.35
CA HIS A 583 14.72 -8.68 -24.68
C HIS A 583 15.47 -8.31 -25.96
N THR A 584 14.89 -7.46 -26.80
CA THR A 584 15.51 -6.95 -28.03
C THR A 584 16.00 -5.52 -27.88
N ASP A 585 16.12 -5.03 -26.64
CA ASP A 585 16.60 -3.69 -26.28
C ASP A 585 15.75 -2.51 -26.81
N HIS A 586 14.49 -2.75 -27.18
CA HIS A 586 13.52 -1.73 -27.62
C HIS A 586 12.75 -1.14 -26.44
N TYR A 587 13.46 -0.59 -25.45
CA TYR A 587 12.89 -0.17 -24.17
C TYR A 587 11.79 0.91 -24.27
N GLU A 588 11.92 1.90 -25.14
CA GLU A 588 10.92 2.97 -25.31
C GLU A 588 9.63 2.45 -25.96
N SER A 589 9.75 1.56 -26.95
CA SER A 589 8.60 0.88 -27.54
C SER A 589 7.92 -0.05 -26.53
N ALA A 590 8.71 -0.78 -25.74
CA ALA A 590 8.19 -1.62 -24.67
C ALA A 590 7.38 -0.79 -23.66
N ALA A 591 7.89 0.37 -23.23
CA ALA A 591 7.16 1.28 -22.33
C ALA A 591 5.82 1.74 -22.94
N ARG A 592 5.80 2.11 -24.23
CA ARG A 592 4.57 2.51 -24.95
C ARG A 592 3.48 1.43 -24.96
N TYR A 593 3.87 0.15 -25.02
CA TYR A 593 2.91 -0.95 -24.92
C TYR A 593 2.57 -1.30 -23.48
N ALA A 594 3.53 -1.17 -22.55
CA ALA A 594 3.30 -1.43 -21.14
C ALA A 594 2.25 -0.49 -20.54
N VAL A 595 2.26 0.81 -20.86
CA VAL A 595 1.24 1.77 -20.37
C VAL A 595 -0.19 1.41 -20.78
N ARG A 596 -0.36 0.53 -21.78
CA ARG A 596 -1.67 0.08 -22.29
C ARG A 596 -2.17 -1.21 -21.64
N ILE A 597 -1.39 -1.84 -20.76
CA ILE A 597 -1.79 -3.06 -20.04
C ILE A 597 -2.97 -2.71 -19.11
N PRO A 598 -4.17 -3.31 -19.29
CA PRO A 598 -5.34 -2.97 -18.46
C PRO A 598 -5.17 -3.33 -16.99
N ASP A 599 -4.73 -4.56 -16.69
CA ASP A 599 -4.51 -5.00 -15.32
C ASP A 599 -3.31 -4.26 -14.72
N GLU A 600 -3.57 -3.49 -13.66
CA GLU A 600 -2.55 -2.66 -13.05
C GLU A 600 -1.41 -3.46 -12.41
N ALA A 601 -1.72 -4.49 -11.62
CA ALA A 601 -0.70 -5.25 -10.92
C ALA A 601 0.28 -5.89 -11.92
N VAL A 602 -0.25 -6.39 -13.05
CA VAL A 602 0.55 -6.90 -14.15
C VAL A 602 1.32 -5.78 -14.86
N ARG A 603 0.71 -4.62 -15.08
CA ARG A 603 1.38 -3.46 -15.68
C ARG A 603 2.59 -3.00 -14.87
N VAL A 604 2.42 -2.77 -13.57
CA VAL A 604 3.50 -2.36 -12.65
C VAL A 604 4.63 -3.38 -12.65
N LEU A 605 4.30 -4.68 -12.58
CA LEU A 605 5.30 -5.75 -12.66
C LEU A 605 6.10 -5.72 -13.97
N HIS A 606 5.44 -5.52 -15.10
CA HIS A 606 6.12 -5.40 -16.40
C HIS A 606 6.96 -4.13 -16.50
N MET A 607 6.50 -3.00 -15.95
CA MET A 607 7.25 -1.75 -15.87
C MET A 607 8.51 -1.89 -15.00
N HIS A 608 8.39 -2.50 -13.83
CA HIS A 608 9.54 -2.77 -12.95
C HIS A 608 10.58 -3.67 -13.65
N ARG A 609 10.14 -4.74 -14.30
CA ARG A 609 11.04 -5.63 -15.07
C ARG A 609 11.70 -4.90 -16.24
N LEU A 610 10.94 -4.08 -16.96
CA LEU A 610 11.44 -3.25 -18.05
C LEU A 610 12.51 -2.27 -17.57
N ALA A 611 12.24 -1.53 -16.49
CA ALA A 611 13.16 -0.57 -15.88
C ALA A 611 14.43 -1.27 -15.37
N THR A 612 14.29 -2.44 -14.74
CA THR A 612 15.42 -3.26 -14.28
C THR A 612 16.31 -3.70 -15.46
N SER A 613 15.71 -4.23 -16.53
CA SER A 613 16.45 -4.65 -17.73
C SER A 613 17.13 -3.47 -18.41
N SER A 614 16.43 -2.33 -18.52
CA SER A 614 17.02 -1.10 -19.07
C SER A 614 18.21 -0.64 -18.24
N ALA A 615 18.11 -0.66 -16.92
CA ALA A 615 19.19 -0.26 -16.02
C ALA A 615 20.40 -1.20 -16.12
N GLN A 616 20.16 -2.51 -16.23
CA GLN A 616 21.22 -3.51 -16.44
C GLN A 616 21.96 -3.28 -17.77
N ALA A 617 21.22 -3.00 -18.85
CA ALA A 617 21.82 -2.67 -20.15
C ALA A 617 22.64 -1.36 -20.11
N LEU A 618 22.36 -0.47 -19.16
CA LEU A 618 23.05 0.79 -18.95
C LEU A 618 24.13 0.74 -17.85
N ASP A 619 24.36 -0.40 -17.18
CA ASP A 619 25.29 -0.51 -16.06
C ASP A 619 26.76 -0.56 -16.50
N ASN A 620 27.24 0.51 -17.13
CA ASN A 620 28.61 0.62 -17.68
C ASN A 620 29.73 0.54 -16.63
N TYR A 621 29.41 0.62 -15.33
CA TYR A 621 30.37 0.51 -14.22
C TYR A 621 30.20 -0.76 -13.38
N GLY A 622 29.17 -1.59 -13.63
CA GLY A 622 28.91 -2.81 -12.85
C GLY A 622 28.47 -2.56 -11.39
N VAL A 623 28.05 -1.35 -11.06
CA VAL A 623 27.74 -0.94 -9.68
C VAL A 623 26.39 -1.46 -9.21
N LEU A 624 25.45 -1.78 -10.13
CA LEU A 624 24.18 -2.42 -9.75
C LEU A 624 24.41 -3.85 -9.25
N GLY A 625 25.43 -4.52 -9.77
CA GLY A 625 25.90 -5.83 -9.31
C GLY A 625 26.76 -5.80 -8.05
N GLY A 626 27.06 -4.60 -7.51
CA GLY A 626 27.90 -4.42 -6.33
C GLY A 626 29.41 -4.51 -6.60
N THR A 627 29.84 -4.42 -7.87
CA THR A 627 31.26 -4.33 -8.20
C THR A 627 31.69 -2.86 -8.13
N GLN A 628 32.73 -2.57 -7.35
CA GLN A 628 33.32 -1.23 -7.31
C GLN A 628 34.81 -1.32 -7.69
N SER A 629 35.23 -0.51 -8.67
CA SER A 629 36.63 -0.11 -8.78
C SER A 629 36.85 1.15 -7.95
N LYS A 630 37.71 1.08 -6.91
CA LYS A 630 38.18 2.31 -6.25
C LYS A 630 39.05 3.11 -7.23
N PRO A 631 38.88 4.44 -7.33
CA PRO A 631 39.88 5.28 -8.01
C PRO A 631 41.25 5.07 -7.36
N SER A 632 42.35 5.02 -8.14
CA SER A 632 43.71 5.06 -7.58
C SER A 632 44.03 6.46 -7.03
N GLU A 633 45.12 6.60 -6.26
CA GLU A 633 45.55 7.89 -5.68
C GLU A 633 45.55 9.04 -6.71
N VAL A 634 45.02 10.19 -6.28
CA VAL A 634 44.85 11.42 -7.07
C VAL A 634 46.18 12.15 -7.17
N ASP A 635 46.68 12.36 -8.38
CA ASP A 635 47.80 13.28 -8.62
C ASP A 635 47.27 14.72 -8.63
N ARG A 636 47.70 15.54 -7.67
CA ARG A 636 47.14 16.89 -7.47
C ARG A 636 47.85 17.96 -8.28
N GLU A 637 49.00 17.68 -8.91
CA GLU A 637 49.74 18.67 -9.69
C GLU A 637 49.23 18.74 -11.13
N ARG A 638 48.46 19.79 -11.44
CA ARG A 638 47.96 20.01 -12.80
C ARG A 638 48.87 20.92 -13.59
N GLN A 639 49.29 20.44 -14.76
CA GLN A 639 50.09 21.23 -15.69
C GLN A 639 49.21 22.23 -16.44
N VAL A 640 49.62 23.50 -16.44
CA VAL A 640 49.03 24.52 -17.31
C VAL A 640 49.41 24.18 -18.76
N ILE A 641 48.41 23.90 -19.59
CA ILE A 641 48.59 23.66 -21.02
C ILE A 641 48.84 24.99 -21.74
N MET A 642 48.01 26.00 -21.46
CA MET A 642 48.13 27.34 -22.03
C MET A 642 47.31 28.37 -21.26
N LYS A 643 47.63 29.66 -21.47
CA LYS A 643 46.89 30.81 -20.95
C LYS A 643 46.49 31.72 -22.10
N THR A 644 45.26 32.21 -22.07
CA THR A 644 44.75 33.25 -22.99
C THR A 644 44.14 34.39 -22.19
N ASN A 645 43.72 35.46 -22.86
CA ASN A 645 42.96 36.53 -22.21
C ASN A 645 41.57 35.98 -21.83
N GLY A 646 41.30 35.83 -20.53
CA GLY A 646 40.02 35.34 -20.00
C GLY A 646 39.91 33.83 -19.73
N PHE A 647 40.83 32.98 -20.23
CA PHE A 647 40.82 31.54 -19.96
C PHE A 647 42.22 30.96 -19.64
N THR A 648 42.26 29.97 -18.75
CA THR A 648 43.44 29.14 -18.49
C THR A 648 43.08 27.68 -18.70
N TYR A 649 43.94 26.97 -19.41
CA TYR A 649 43.76 25.56 -19.77
C TYR A 649 44.69 24.74 -18.91
N TYR A 650 44.13 23.78 -18.19
CA TYR A 650 44.85 22.83 -17.37
C TYR A 650 44.70 21.44 -17.99
N SER A 651 45.74 20.64 -17.92
CA SER A 651 45.59 19.20 -18.15
C SER A 651 44.65 18.66 -17.07
N LEU A 652 43.71 17.80 -17.48
CA LEU A 652 43.01 16.97 -16.52
C LEU A 652 44.00 15.97 -15.86
N GLY A 653 45.19 15.77 -16.45
CA GLY A 653 46.23 14.90 -15.91
C GLY A 653 45.85 13.43 -15.97
N ASN A 654 46.50 12.59 -15.17
CA ASN A 654 46.06 11.21 -14.92
C ASN A 654 44.84 11.15 -13.98
N ASP A 655 44.08 12.24 -13.80
CA ASP A 655 42.88 12.24 -12.95
C ASP A 655 41.84 11.27 -13.50
N ARG A 656 41.36 10.41 -12.61
CA ARG A 656 40.43 9.31 -12.93
C ARG A 656 38.96 9.71 -12.79
N ALA A 657 38.63 11.00 -12.86
CA ALA A 657 37.23 11.44 -12.91
C ALA A 657 36.48 10.67 -14.01
N GLY A 658 35.29 10.17 -13.71
CA GLY A 658 34.51 9.37 -14.65
C GLY A 658 35.05 7.95 -14.94
N GLU A 659 36.12 7.47 -14.30
CA GLU A 659 36.52 6.05 -14.40
C GLU A 659 35.70 5.14 -13.48
N ALA A 660 35.19 5.69 -12.38
CA ALA A 660 34.34 5.00 -11.42
C ALA A 660 33.26 5.95 -10.91
N VAL A 661 32.18 5.36 -10.39
CA VAL A 661 31.11 6.06 -9.68
C VAL A 661 30.91 5.47 -8.28
N PRO A 662 30.27 6.19 -7.34
CA PRO A 662 29.91 5.65 -6.04
C PRO A 662 29.04 4.39 -6.17
N LEU A 663 29.16 3.48 -5.20
CA LEU A 663 28.26 2.32 -5.13
C LEU A 663 26.81 2.76 -4.96
N THR A 664 25.90 2.03 -5.61
CA THR A 664 24.46 2.15 -5.37
C THR A 664 24.07 1.37 -4.12
N ARG A 665 22.97 1.75 -3.47
CA ARG A 665 22.34 0.88 -2.47
C ARG A 665 21.89 -0.42 -3.15
N ARG A 666 22.07 -1.56 -2.48
CA ARG A 666 21.63 -2.85 -3.02
C ARG A 666 20.11 -2.94 -2.98
N VAL A 667 19.49 -2.88 -4.15
CA VAL A 667 18.04 -2.83 -4.34
C VAL A 667 17.37 -4.19 -4.45
N SER A 668 18.13 -5.25 -4.75
CA SER A 668 17.61 -6.64 -4.87
C SER A 668 16.95 -7.19 -3.60
N GLY A 669 17.15 -6.53 -2.46
CA GLY A 669 16.53 -6.89 -1.17
C GLY A 669 15.14 -6.27 -0.96
N PHE A 670 14.69 -5.37 -1.84
CA PHE A 670 13.36 -4.74 -1.74
C PHE A 670 12.42 -5.39 -2.75
N THR A 671 11.61 -6.32 -2.25
CA THR A 671 10.59 -7.06 -3.00
C THR A 671 9.26 -6.99 -2.27
N ARG A 672 8.14 -7.24 -2.98
CA ARG A 672 6.82 -7.35 -2.34
C ARG A 672 6.85 -8.32 -1.16
N LYS A 673 7.43 -9.50 -1.36
CA LYS A 673 7.57 -10.53 -0.32
C LYS A 673 8.30 -10.02 0.93
N THR A 674 9.40 -9.27 0.77
CA THR A 674 10.15 -8.76 1.92
C THR A 674 9.40 -7.69 2.71
N VAL A 675 8.45 -7.00 2.07
CA VAL A 675 7.54 -6.06 2.75
C VAL A 675 6.41 -6.83 3.42
N SER A 676 5.72 -7.73 2.70
CA SER A 676 4.59 -8.50 3.22
C SER A 676 4.96 -9.43 4.37
N ASP A 677 6.17 -10.00 4.37
CA ASP A 677 6.69 -10.83 5.48
C ASP A 677 6.92 -10.02 6.78
N ARG A 678 6.95 -8.69 6.72
CA ARG A 678 7.09 -7.82 7.89
C ARG A 678 5.77 -7.28 8.42
N ILE A 679 4.64 -7.57 7.75
CA ILE A 679 3.31 -7.14 8.21
C ILE A 679 3.07 -7.71 9.62
N PRO A 680 2.73 -6.85 10.60
CA PRO A 680 2.47 -7.30 11.95
C PRO A 680 1.13 -8.03 12.03
N LYS A 681 1.09 -9.09 12.83
CA LYS A 681 -0.14 -9.81 13.11
C LYS A 681 -1.08 -8.97 13.98
N ALA A 682 -2.38 -9.01 13.66
CA ALA A 682 -3.42 -8.38 14.45
C ALA A 682 -3.34 -8.75 15.95
N SER A 683 -3.46 -7.74 16.81
CA SER A 683 -3.40 -7.86 18.27
C SER A 683 -4.39 -6.90 18.91
N ASP A 684 -4.82 -7.22 20.14
CA ASP A 684 -5.68 -6.32 20.90
C ASP A 684 -5.00 -4.96 21.12
N GLY A 685 -5.83 -3.93 21.30
CA GLY A 685 -5.38 -2.55 21.43
C GLY A 685 -6.54 -1.60 21.73
N ASN A 686 -6.21 -0.32 21.88
CA ASN A 686 -7.18 0.72 22.20
C ASN A 686 -7.53 1.57 20.97
N VAL A 687 -8.83 1.78 20.76
CA VAL A 687 -9.37 2.67 19.73
C VAL A 687 -10.36 3.60 20.39
N PHE A 688 -10.25 4.89 20.08
CA PHE A 688 -11.15 5.93 20.56
C PHE A 688 -11.70 6.74 19.38
N VAL A 689 -12.88 7.32 19.57
CA VAL A 689 -13.40 8.36 18.68
C VAL A 689 -13.55 9.63 19.50
N ILE A 690 -12.60 10.54 19.33
CA ILE A 690 -12.42 11.72 20.20
C ILE A 690 -12.38 13.01 19.39
N PRO A 691 -12.67 14.18 20.01
CA PRO A 691 -12.58 15.46 19.33
C PRO A 691 -11.16 15.73 18.83
N MET A 692 -11.03 16.35 17.65
CA MET A 692 -9.72 16.54 17.01
C MET A 692 -8.73 17.41 17.80
N THR A 693 -9.20 18.22 18.76
CA THR A 693 -8.36 19.10 19.59
C THR A 693 -7.45 18.35 20.57
N TYR A 694 -7.66 17.04 20.76
CA TYR A 694 -6.94 16.22 21.74
C TYR A 694 -5.65 15.55 21.20
N SER A 695 -5.19 15.90 20.00
CA SER A 695 -3.95 15.35 19.43
C SER A 695 -3.06 16.43 18.83
N TYR A 696 -1.78 16.46 19.23
CA TYR A 696 -0.77 17.36 18.63
C TYR A 696 -0.58 17.12 17.13
N TYR A 697 -0.73 15.86 16.69
CA TYR A 697 -0.66 15.49 15.28
C TYR A 697 -1.81 16.11 14.48
N ASN A 698 -3.02 16.12 15.04
CA ASN A 698 -4.19 16.71 14.39
C ASN A 698 -4.27 18.23 14.54
N THR A 699 -3.85 18.81 15.66
CA THR A 699 -3.95 20.27 15.87
C THR A 699 -3.03 21.05 14.94
N LYS A 700 -1.81 20.56 14.67
CA LYS A 700 -0.94 21.17 13.65
C LYS A 700 -1.57 21.08 12.26
N PHE A 701 -2.10 19.92 11.89
CA PHE A 701 -2.81 19.75 10.62
C PHE A 701 -4.02 20.70 10.49
N ILE A 702 -4.89 20.74 11.50
CA ILE A 702 -6.08 21.61 11.51
C ILE A 702 -5.68 23.07 11.40
N SER A 703 -4.61 23.50 12.08
CA SER A 703 -4.12 24.87 11.95
C SER A 703 -3.68 25.21 10.51
N GLN A 704 -2.96 24.30 9.85
CA GLN A 704 -2.46 24.51 8.48
C GLN A 704 -3.57 24.44 7.43
N VAL A 705 -4.46 23.47 7.56
CA VAL A 705 -5.59 23.32 6.64
C VAL A 705 -6.59 24.46 6.82
N ASN A 706 -6.89 24.87 8.05
CA ASN A 706 -7.75 26.03 8.28
C ASN A 706 -7.19 27.32 7.69
N TYR A 707 -5.86 27.49 7.63
CA TYR A 707 -5.24 28.64 6.97
C TYR A 707 -5.57 28.66 5.46
N VAL A 708 -5.40 27.52 4.78
CA VAL A 708 -5.76 27.38 3.35
C VAL A 708 -7.25 27.65 3.15
N PHE A 709 -8.13 27.04 3.94
CA PHE A 709 -9.59 27.23 3.80
C PHE A 709 -10.06 28.65 4.14
N ALA A 710 -9.45 29.30 5.13
CA ALA A 710 -9.72 30.70 5.43
C ALA A 710 -9.32 31.62 4.27
N SER A 711 -8.21 31.32 3.58
CA SER A 711 -7.74 32.10 2.42
C SER A 711 -8.67 32.03 1.19
N ILE A 712 -9.53 31.01 1.12
CA ILE A 712 -10.54 30.83 0.06
C ILE A 712 -11.98 31.07 0.57
N GLY A 713 -12.16 31.69 1.73
CA GLY A 713 -13.45 32.15 2.24
C GLY A 713 -14.31 31.12 3.00
N TYR A 714 -13.76 29.95 3.33
CA TYR A 714 -14.45 28.90 4.08
C TYR A 714 -14.13 28.96 5.58
N SER A 715 -15.13 28.75 6.44
CA SER A 715 -14.94 28.54 7.89
C SER A 715 -14.50 27.10 8.19
N ILE A 716 -13.55 26.92 9.12
CA ILE A 716 -13.01 25.67 9.69
C ILE A 716 -13.49 24.39 8.97
N PHE A 717 -12.73 23.90 7.99
CA PHE A 717 -13.12 22.80 7.10
C PHE A 717 -13.67 21.56 7.83
N PRO A 718 -13.04 21.03 8.90
CA PRO A 718 -13.57 19.86 9.60
C PRO A 718 -14.96 20.07 10.21
N VAL A 719 -15.31 21.31 10.60
CA VAL A 719 -16.64 21.64 11.13
C VAL A 719 -17.69 21.57 10.03
N GLN A 720 -17.36 22.05 8.84
CA GLN A 720 -18.24 22.00 7.68
C GLN A 720 -18.39 20.57 7.16
N ALA A 721 -17.29 19.86 6.94
CA ALA A 721 -17.27 18.51 6.40
C ALA A 721 -18.02 17.50 7.28
N GLN A 722 -17.92 17.64 8.61
CA GLN A 722 -18.63 16.75 9.54
C GLN A 722 -19.96 17.32 10.05
N GLY A 723 -20.34 18.53 9.65
CA GLY A 723 -21.57 19.18 10.09
C GLY A 723 -21.68 19.38 11.61
N THR A 724 -20.56 19.47 12.34
CA THR A 724 -20.52 19.53 13.80
C THR A 724 -19.52 20.55 14.32
N ARG A 725 -19.87 21.25 15.42
CA ARG A 725 -18.96 22.18 16.12
C ARG A 725 -17.77 21.47 16.77
N TYR A 726 -17.86 20.16 16.98
CA TYR A 726 -16.84 19.33 17.64
C TYR A 726 -16.45 18.18 16.70
N PRO A 727 -15.65 18.45 15.65
CA PRO A 727 -15.24 17.43 14.71
C PRO A 727 -14.42 16.36 15.42
N LYS A 728 -14.63 15.10 15.01
CA LYS A 728 -14.07 13.90 15.62
C LYS A 728 -13.17 13.16 14.63
N TYR A 729 -12.33 12.31 15.17
CA TYR A 729 -11.49 11.39 14.41
C TYR A 729 -11.37 10.05 15.15
N VAL A 730 -11.02 9.00 14.43
CA VAL A 730 -10.66 7.69 14.97
C VAL A 730 -9.19 7.74 15.40
N HIS A 731 -8.93 7.56 16.68
CA HIS A 731 -7.58 7.40 17.22
C HIS A 731 -7.33 5.92 17.53
N ILE A 732 -6.40 5.31 16.82
CA ILE A 732 -5.85 3.99 17.18
C ILE A 732 -4.67 4.28 18.10
N GLU A 733 -4.85 4.14 19.41
CA GLU A 733 -3.84 4.52 20.39
C GLU A 733 -2.70 3.48 20.43
N SER A 734 -3.06 2.19 20.47
CA SER A 734 -2.14 1.07 20.64
C SER A 734 -2.65 -0.20 19.95
N GLY A 735 -1.78 -1.18 19.75
CA GLY A 735 -2.11 -2.50 19.20
C GLY A 735 -2.10 -2.55 17.67
N VAL A 736 -2.40 -3.72 17.09
CA VAL A 736 -2.33 -3.96 15.64
C VAL A 736 -3.73 -4.25 15.10
N PHE A 737 -4.26 -3.34 14.29
CA PHE A 737 -5.59 -3.47 13.71
C PHE A 737 -5.52 -3.70 12.20
N THR A 738 -6.28 -4.68 11.70
CA THR A 738 -6.71 -4.72 10.29
C THR A 738 -8.01 -3.95 10.11
N LEU A 739 -8.41 -3.65 8.86
CA LEU A 739 -9.71 -3.03 8.57
C LEU A 739 -10.90 -3.80 9.16
N GLU A 740 -10.87 -5.13 9.17
CA GLU A 740 -11.92 -5.96 9.81
C GLU A 740 -11.97 -5.71 11.31
N THR A 741 -10.83 -5.83 11.97
CA THR A 741 -10.77 -5.70 13.44
C THR A 741 -11.09 -4.28 13.89
N LEU A 742 -10.68 -3.27 13.12
CA LEU A 742 -11.00 -1.86 13.37
C LEU A 742 -12.49 -1.59 13.19
N SER A 743 -13.09 -2.05 12.08
CA SER A 743 -14.52 -1.86 11.82
C SER A 743 -15.38 -2.51 12.91
N ARG A 744 -15.01 -3.73 13.33
CA ARG A 744 -15.68 -4.41 14.46
C ARG A 744 -15.50 -3.66 15.77
N ARG A 745 -14.28 -3.19 16.07
CA ARG A 745 -14.01 -2.42 17.29
C ARG A 745 -14.80 -1.11 17.32
N LEU A 746 -14.90 -0.41 16.19
CA LEU A 746 -15.70 0.80 16.06
C LEU A 746 -17.19 0.51 16.24
N ALA A 747 -17.71 -0.57 15.66
CA ALA A 747 -19.10 -0.99 15.86
C ALA A 747 -19.39 -1.36 17.32
N GLU A 748 -18.46 -2.01 18.03
CA GLU A 748 -18.57 -2.33 19.46
C GLU A 748 -18.75 -1.08 20.34
N ILE A 749 -18.11 0.04 19.97
CA ILE A 749 -18.25 1.33 20.67
C ILE A 749 -19.31 2.25 20.03
N GLY A 750 -20.06 1.74 19.04
CA GLY A 750 -21.15 2.40 18.30
C GLY A 750 -20.74 3.57 17.42
N TYR A 751 -19.64 3.39 16.71
CA TYR A 751 -19.17 4.23 15.60
C TYR A 751 -19.05 3.38 14.32
N ASP A 752 -20.01 2.51 14.06
CA ASP A 752 -20.05 1.62 12.88
C ASP A 752 -20.08 2.40 11.56
N ASP A 753 -20.56 3.64 11.58
CA ASP A 753 -20.58 4.57 10.46
C ASP A 753 -19.21 5.18 10.14
N ALA A 754 -18.25 5.15 11.08
CA ALA A 754 -16.91 5.68 10.86
C ALA A 754 -16.08 4.85 9.88
N LEU A 755 -16.29 3.53 9.85
CA LEU A 755 -15.67 2.58 8.93
C LEU A 755 -16.69 1.53 8.47
N VAL A 756 -17.33 1.82 7.34
CA VAL A 756 -18.41 1.00 6.79
C VAL A 756 -17.84 -0.07 5.86
N ARG A 757 -18.21 -1.33 6.09
CA ARG A 757 -17.94 -2.42 5.15
C ARG A 757 -19.16 -2.69 4.26
N ARG A 758 -18.91 -2.88 2.97
CA ARG A 758 -19.87 -3.42 1.98
C ARG A 758 -19.18 -4.50 1.17
N GLY A 759 -19.41 -5.76 1.54
CA GLY A 759 -18.74 -6.89 0.92
C GLY A 759 -17.23 -6.85 1.16
N SER A 760 -16.45 -6.70 0.09
CA SER A 760 -14.98 -6.55 0.16
C SER A 760 -14.49 -5.11 0.04
N ARG A 761 -15.38 -4.12 0.12
CA ARG A 761 -15.04 -2.69 0.09
C ARG A 761 -15.24 -2.06 1.46
N TYR A 762 -14.33 -1.19 1.85
CA TYR A 762 -14.42 -0.41 3.07
C TYR A 762 -14.48 1.08 2.74
N GLN A 763 -15.27 1.84 3.49
CA GLN A 763 -15.32 3.29 3.38
C GLN A 763 -15.08 3.92 4.76
N LEU A 764 -14.05 4.75 4.85
CA LEU A 764 -13.82 5.61 6.00
C LEU A 764 -14.65 6.88 5.85
N ASN A 765 -15.38 7.24 6.91
CA ASN A 765 -16.17 8.48 7.02
C ASN A 765 -15.69 9.41 8.13
N LEU A 766 -14.67 9.00 8.90
CA LEU A 766 -13.96 9.87 9.82
C LEU A 766 -12.46 9.79 9.54
N PRO A 767 -11.71 10.88 9.77
CA PRO A 767 -10.26 10.82 9.73
C PRO A 767 -9.71 9.80 10.73
N VAL A 768 -8.55 9.23 10.41
CA VAL A 768 -7.88 8.22 11.24
C VAL A 768 -6.48 8.70 11.61
N LEU A 769 -6.14 8.57 12.89
CA LEU A 769 -4.78 8.74 13.40
C LEU A 769 -4.30 7.42 14.00
N VAL A 770 -3.27 6.84 13.38
CA VAL A 770 -2.50 5.73 13.95
C VAL A 770 -1.49 6.31 14.94
N GLY A 771 -1.65 6.00 16.23
CA GLY A 771 -0.79 6.48 17.30
C GLY A 771 0.59 5.82 17.31
N PRO A 772 1.57 6.37 18.06
CA PRO A 772 2.95 5.86 18.08
C PRO A 772 3.11 4.40 18.53
N GLU A 773 2.18 3.88 19.32
CA GLU A 773 2.17 2.49 19.81
C GLU A 773 1.23 1.58 19.01
N ALA A 774 0.68 2.09 17.91
CA ALA A 774 -0.30 1.39 17.09
C ALA A 774 0.27 1.00 15.73
N SER A 775 -0.35 -0.03 15.15
CA SER A 775 -0.18 -0.40 13.75
C SER A 775 -1.53 -0.57 13.08
N LEU A 776 -1.69 -0.02 11.88
CA LEU A 776 -2.84 -0.27 11.02
C LEU A 776 -2.39 -1.04 9.77
N VAL A 777 -3.06 -2.14 9.50
CA VAL A 777 -2.84 -3.00 8.32
C VAL A 777 -4.04 -2.89 7.39
N VAL A 778 -3.81 -2.30 6.21
CA VAL A 778 -4.77 -2.17 5.12
C VAL A 778 -4.34 -3.16 4.04
N SER A 779 -5.10 -4.24 3.86
CA SER A 779 -4.63 -5.38 3.06
C SER A 779 -5.70 -6.00 2.16
N GLY A 780 -5.26 -6.42 0.98
CA GLY A 780 -5.91 -7.30 0.01
C GLY A 780 -6.40 -8.63 0.58
N THR A 781 -5.92 -9.02 1.76
CA THR A 781 -6.43 -10.19 2.46
C THR A 781 -7.78 -9.94 3.13
N ASP A 782 -8.13 -8.67 3.40
CA ASP A 782 -9.36 -8.26 4.08
C ASP A 782 -10.26 -7.32 3.26
N ALA A 783 -9.70 -6.59 2.31
CA ALA A 783 -10.41 -5.64 1.47
C ALA A 783 -9.83 -5.59 0.06
N LYS A 784 -10.69 -5.50 -0.95
CA LYS A 784 -10.26 -5.14 -2.32
C LYS A 784 -9.99 -3.64 -2.43
N GLU A 785 -10.78 -2.82 -1.73
CA GLU A 785 -10.75 -1.36 -1.86
C GLU A 785 -11.02 -0.69 -0.50
N LEU A 786 -10.24 0.35 -0.18
CA LEU A 786 -10.47 1.30 0.89
C LEU A 786 -10.76 2.69 0.30
N ARG A 787 -12.00 3.14 0.46
CA ARG A 787 -12.48 4.47 0.06
C ARG A 787 -12.32 5.46 1.20
N LEU A 788 -11.67 6.58 0.94
CA LEU A 788 -11.58 7.71 1.86
C LEU A 788 -12.63 8.74 1.46
N ASN A 789 -13.62 9.00 2.31
CA ASN A 789 -14.72 9.90 1.94
C ASN A 789 -14.30 11.39 1.98
N THR A 790 -14.39 12.02 0.81
CA THR A 790 -14.09 13.44 0.58
C THR A 790 -15.07 14.35 1.31
N GLN A 791 -16.36 14.00 1.32
CA GLN A 791 -17.42 14.85 1.87
C GLN A 791 -17.31 15.01 3.39
N SER A 792 -16.92 13.92 4.08
CA SER A 792 -16.68 13.92 5.52
C SER A 792 -15.25 14.35 5.91
N GLY A 793 -14.45 14.81 4.94
CA GLY A 793 -13.11 15.35 5.18
C GLY A 793 -12.09 14.32 5.67
N VAL A 794 -12.15 13.08 5.16
CA VAL A 794 -11.32 11.97 5.64
C VAL A 794 -9.88 12.12 5.20
N TYR A 795 -8.96 11.88 6.14
CA TYR A 795 -7.54 11.70 5.90
C TYR A 795 -7.02 10.58 6.81
N LEU A 796 -5.91 9.95 6.41
CA LEU A 796 -5.24 8.91 7.18
C LEU A 796 -3.85 9.39 7.56
N VAL A 797 -3.65 9.64 8.86
CA VAL A 797 -2.39 10.13 9.42
C VAL A 797 -1.78 9.03 10.29
N ASN A 798 -0.48 8.83 10.13
CA ASN A 798 0.29 7.83 10.86
C ASN A 798 1.36 8.48 11.73
N ALA A 799 1.40 8.10 13.00
CA ALA A 799 2.48 8.41 13.94
C ALA A 799 3.14 7.14 14.51
N GLY A 800 2.67 5.96 14.11
CA GLY A 800 3.17 4.64 14.49
C GLY A 800 3.55 3.84 13.25
N GLN A 801 2.87 2.72 12.97
CA GLN A 801 3.11 1.92 11.78
C GLN A 801 1.89 1.80 10.87
N LEU A 802 2.07 2.01 9.58
CA LEU A 802 1.00 1.86 8.58
C LEU A 802 1.46 0.95 7.45
N TRP A 803 0.67 -0.09 7.18
CA TRP A 803 0.98 -1.12 6.19
C TRP A 803 -0.11 -1.17 5.14
N PHE A 804 0.27 -1.03 3.87
CA PHE A 804 -0.57 -1.28 2.71
C PHE A 804 -0.06 -2.50 1.95
N HIS A 805 -0.96 -3.40 1.57
CA HIS A 805 -0.59 -4.62 0.88
C HIS A 805 -1.68 -5.05 -0.07
N ASP A 806 -1.40 -5.10 -1.38
CA ASP A 806 -2.26 -5.72 -2.40
C ASP A 806 -3.72 -5.21 -2.39
N VAL A 807 -3.92 -3.90 -2.28
CA VAL A 807 -5.24 -3.26 -2.07
C VAL A 807 -5.38 -1.99 -2.92
N GLU A 808 -6.61 -1.60 -3.24
CA GLU A 808 -6.92 -0.30 -3.85
C GLU A 808 -7.25 0.73 -2.75
N VAL A 809 -6.67 1.92 -2.80
CA VAL A 809 -6.92 3.01 -1.84
C VAL A 809 -7.21 4.30 -2.58
N ALA A 810 -8.42 4.80 -2.40
CA ALA A 810 -8.98 5.84 -3.27
C ALA A 810 -9.59 7.02 -2.51
N GLY A 811 -9.43 8.23 -3.06
CA GLY A 811 -10.30 9.35 -2.71
C GLY A 811 -11.69 9.12 -3.31
N TRP A 812 -12.75 9.16 -2.49
CA TRP A 812 -14.12 8.86 -2.91
C TRP A 812 -15.07 10.01 -2.58
N ASP A 813 -15.89 10.42 -3.54
CA ASP A 813 -17.01 11.33 -3.33
C ASP A 813 -18.27 10.49 -3.08
N SER A 814 -18.72 10.44 -1.82
CA SER A 814 -19.89 9.66 -1.43
C SER A 814 -21.19 10.16 -2.04
N ASP A 815 -21.28 11.46 -2.31
CA ASP A 815 -22.51 12.10 -2.78
C ASP A 815 -22.65 11.90 -4.28
N ALA A 816 -21.55 12.12 -5.02
CA ALA A 816 -21.48 11.86 -6.46
C ALA A 816 -21.39 10.36 -6.81
N LYS A 817 -20.98 9.52 -5.85
CA LYS A 817 -20.67 8.09 -6.04
C LYS A 817 -19.60 7.85 -7.10
N THR A 818 -18.56 8.69 -7.09
CA THR A 818 -17.43 8.63 -8.02
C THR A 818 -16.11 8.82 -7.27
N TYR A 819 -14.99 8.46 -7.90
CA TYR A 819 -13.67 8.84 -7.40
C TYR A 819 -13.51 10.37 -7.38
N ALA A 820 -12.72 10.89 -6.43
CA ALA A 820 -12.58 12.31 -6.18
C ALA A 820 -11.69 12.99 -7.24
N GLN A 821 -12.33 13.46 -8.32
CA GLN A 821 -11.67 14.16 -9.43
C GLN A 821 -11.10 15.52 -9.00
N LEU A 822 -9.93 15.87 -9.51
CA LEU A 822 -9.30 17.19 -9.32
C LEU A 822 -8.88 17.77 -10.67
N THR A 823 -9.19 19.04 -10.90
CA THR A 823 -8.55 19.81 -11.98
C THR A 823 -7.57 20.80 -11.38
N PHE A 824 -6.63 21.29 -12.18
CA PHE A 824 -5.65 22.26 -11.71
C PHE A 824 -6.29 23.56 -11.17
N GLU A 825 -7.40 24.00 -11.77
CA GLU A 825 -8.14 25.19 -11.35
C GLU A 825 -8.79 24.98 -9.97
N LYS A 826 -9.18 23.74 -9.67
CA LYS A 826 -9.80 23.33 -8.41
C LYS A 826 -8.79 22.77 -7.40
N ARG A 827 -7.48 22.92 -7.63
CA ARG A 827 -6.43 22.26 -6.84
C ARG A 827 -6.47 22.52 -5.34
N THR A 828 -7.10 23.60 -4.89
CA THR A 828 -7.27 23.94 -3.47
C THR A 828 -8.46 23.25 -2.80
N GLN A 829 -9.31 22.56 -3.56
CA GLN A 829 -10.43 21.78 -3.01
C GLN A 829 -9.89 20.55 -2.28
N PHE A 830 -10.47 20.27 -1.11
CA PHE A 830 -10.07 19.12 -0.31
C PHE A 830 -10.18 17.83 -1.12
N ARG A 831 -9.12 17.03 -1.07
CA ARG A 831 -9.16 15.60 -1.38
C ARG A 831 -8.51 14.84 -0.25
N PRO A 832 -9.00 13.62 0.06
CA PRO A 832 -8.37 12.75 1.01
C PRO A 832 -6.90 12.53 0.69
N PHE A 833 -6.09 12.31 1.72
CA PHE A 833 -4.66 12.09 1.60
C PHE A 833 -4.17 11.17 2.72
N ILE A 834 -2.95 10.66 2.54
CA ILE A 834 -2.27 9.77 3.47
C ILE A 834 -0.95 10.42 3.88
N MET A 835 -0.68 10.50 5.18
CA MET A 835 0.59 11.03 5.66
C MET A 835 1.18 10.25 6.84
N SER A 836 2.50 10.28 6.94
CA SER A 836 3.28 9.74 8.06
C SER A 836 4.12 10.83 8.71
N TRP A 837 3.99 10.99 10.03
CA TRP A 837 4.72 11.98 10.86
C TRP A 837 6.09 11.46 11.32
N GLY A 838 6.89 12.33 11.95
CA GLY A 838 8.13 11.90 12.61
C GLY A 838 7.87 10.79 13.63
N GLY A 839 8.78 9.81 13.70
CA GLY A 839 8.70 8.62 14.55
C GLY A 839 7.94 7.45 13.93
N SER A 840 7.35 7.64 12.75
CA SER A 840 6.53 6.62 12.10
C SER A 840 7.24 5.84 11.00
N GLU A 841 6.72 4.65 10.71
CA GLU A 841 7.09 3.82 9.56
C GLU A 841 5.83 3.59 8.71
N MET A 842 5.93 3.78 7.40
CA MET A 842 4.86 3.46 6.46
C MET A 842 5.40 2.63 5.30
N ASN A 843 4.75 1.50 5.04
CA ASN A 843 5.18 0.54 4.04
C ASN A 843 4.02 0.22 3.10
N ALA A 844 4.31 0.04 1.81
CA ALA A 844 3.31 -0.35 0.82
C ALA A 844 3.91 -1.31 -0.21
N ASP A 845 3.17 -2.37 -0.52
CA ASP A 845 3.52 -3.25 -1.65
C ASP A 845 2.30 -3.67 -2.46
N GLY A 846 2.45 -3.66 -3.80
CA GLY A 846 1.38 -4.06 -4.72
C GLY A 846 0.07 -3.28 -4.59
N THR A 847 0.11 -2.08 -4.01
CA THR A 847 -1.08 -1.27 -3.72
C THR A 847 -1.32 -0.24 -4.81
N HIS A 848 -2.59 -0.03 -5.15
CA HIS A 848 -3.04 1.03 -6.04
C HIS A 848 -3.49 2.23 -5.21
N PHE A 849 -2.78 3.34 -5.30
CA PHE A 849 -3.22 4.61 -4.72
C PHE A 849 -3.71 5.52 -5.83
N HIS A 850 -4.93 6.04 -5.70
CA HIS A 850 -5.44 6.96 -6.69
C HIS A 850 -6.42 8.00 -6.17
N HIS A 851 -6.48 9.10 -6.89
CA HIS A 851 -7.38 10.21 -6.61
C HIS A 851 -7.19 10.88 -5.23
N LEU A 852 -5.95 10.91 -4.73
CA LEU A 852 -5.60 11.48 -3.43
C LEU A 852 -4.84 12.80 -3.56
N GLY A 853 -4.98 13.64 -2.55
CA GLY A 853 -4.19 14.85 -2.37
C GLY A 853 -4.71 16.09 -3.08
N PHE A 854 -4.31 17.24 -2.54
CA PHE A 854 -4.67 18.56 -3.04
C PHE A 854 -3.60 19.59 -2.67
N SER A 855 -3.75 20.83 -3.13
CA SER A 855 -2.89 21.98 -2.79
C SER A 855 -3.10 22.46 -1.36
N GLY A 856 -2.81 21.61 -0.37
CA GLY A 856 -2.85 21.91 1.05
C GLY A 856 -1.58 21.40 1.74
N SER A 857 -1.02 22.18 2.66
CA SER A 857 0.22 21.82 3.36
C SER A 857 0.13 20.43 4.00
N LYS A 858 1.09 19.56 3.68
CA LYS A 858 1.17 18.14 4.07
C LYS A 858 0.04 17.23 3.56
N GLY A 859 -0.93 17.76 2.81
CA GLY A 859 -2.07 17.07 2.22
C GLY A 859 -1.90 16.77 0.73
N TYR A 860 -0.67 16.68 0.24
CA TYR A 860 -0.37 16.62 -1.21
C TYR A 860 -0.74 15.30 -1.89
N GLY A 861 -1.03 14.23 -1.14
CA GLY A 861 -1.37 12.93 -1.68
C GLY A 861 -0.85 11.82 -0.78
N PHE A 862 0.36 11.36 -1.05
CA PHE A 862 1.07 10.38 -0.24
C PHE A 862 2.35 11.01 0.34
N SER A 863 2.40 11.22 1.66
CA SER A 863 3.41 12.10 2.26
C SER A 863 4.14 11.50 3.46
N TYR A 864 5.45 11.73 3.54
CA TYR A 864 6.26 11.53 4.75
C TYR A 864 6.73 12.89 5.23
N SER A 865 6.51 13.23 6.50
CA SER A 865 6.91 14.53 7.03
C SER A 865 7.40 14.42 8.46
N GLN A 866 8.59 14.92 8.73
CA GLN A 866 8.98 15.25 10.09
C GLN A 866 7.99 16.24 10.72
N GLY A 867 7.89 16.17 12.05
CA GLY A 867 7.01 16.99 12.86
C GLY A 867 5.97 16.16 13.61
N PRO A 868 4.93 16.79 14.19
CA PRO A 868 4.70 18.24 14.16
C PRO A 868 5.74 19.02 14.99
N THR A 869 6.13 20.20 14.51
CA THR A 869 7.19 21.04 15.12
C THR A 869 6.97 21.30 16.61
N THR A 870 5.72 21.51 17.04
CA THR A 870 5.37 21.69 18.46
C THR A 870 5.78 20.48 19.30
N LEU A 871 5.50 19.27 18.82
CA LEU A 871 5.87 18.04 19.52
C LEU A 871 7.38 17.84 19.51
N GLN A 872 8.06 18.14 18.41
CA GLN A 872 9.51 18.09 18.32
C GLN A 872 10.20 19.09 19.26
N LYS A 873 9.65 20.31 19.39
CA LYS A 873 10.14 21.33 20.34
C LYS A 873 9.92 20.92 21.79
N GLN A 874 8.77 20.32 22.10
CA GLN A 874 8.43 19.84 23.45
C GLN A 874 9.18 18.56 23.83
N ARG A 875 9.52 17.72 22.85
CA ARG A 875 10.26 16.46 23.04
C ARG A 875 11.39 16.32 22.00
N PRO A 876 12.47 17.11 22.12
CA PRO A 876 13.60 17.03 21.19
C PRO A 876 14.20 15.62 21.17
N GLY A 877 14.39 15.06 19.98
CA GLY A 877 14.93 13.70 19.80
C GLY A 877 13.93 12.55 20.00
N ALA A 878 12.68 12.83 20.39
CA ALA A 878 11.66 11.78 20.55
C ALA A 878 11.07 11.30 19.23
N LEU A 879 11.13 12.12 18.18
CA LEU A 879 10.61 11.80 16.84
C LEU A 879 11.78 11.68 15.87
N ASN A 880 12.20 10.44 15.60
CA ASN A 880 13.10 10.16 14.49
C ASN A 880 12.46 10.61 13.16
N ARG A 881 13.28 10.89 12.14
CA ARG A 881 12.77 11.19 10.80
C ARG A 881 11.97 9.99 10.28
N PRO A 882 10.81 10.22 9.64
CA PRO A 882 9.99 9.11 9.16
C PRO A 882 10.74 8.29 8.11
N THR A 883 10.33 7.03 7.94
CA THR A 883 10.94 6.10 6.98
C THR A 883 9.91 5.09 6.44
N GLY A 884 10.33 4.26 5.48
CA GLY A 884 9.42 3.32 4.84
C GLY A 884 10.02 2.53 3.66
N THR A 885 9.21 1.64 3.10
CA THR A 885 9.51 0.89 1.88
C THR A 885 8.26 0.80 0.99
N LEU A 886 8.37 1.31 -0.23
CA LEU A 886 7.34 1.32 -1.26
C LEU A 886 7.81 0.48 -2.45
N VAL A 887 7.20 -0.69 -2.66
CA VAL A 887 7.61 -1.64 -3.69
C VAL A 887 6.45 -2.03 -4.61
N GLU A 888 6.64 -1.86 -5.92
CA GLU A 888 5.67 -2.31 -6.93
C GLU A 888 4.23 -1.79 -6.68
N ASN A 889 4.11 -0.53 -6.27
CA ASN A 889 2.83 0.16 -6.14
C ASN A 889 2.52 1.01 -7.39
N SER A 890 1.26 1.43 -7.53
CA SER A 890 0.80 2.39 -8.53
C SER A 890 0.27 3.65 -7.85
N PHE A 891 0.63 4.82 -8.37
CA PHE A 891 0.18 6.13 -7.92
C PHE A 891 -0.41 6.89 -9.11
N GLU A 892 -1.74 6.99 -9.15
CA GLU A 892 -2.51 7.56 -10.28
C GLU A 892 -3.35 8.77 -9.86
N ASP A 893 -3.39 9.80 -10.71
CA ASP A 893 -4.24 10.98 -10.53
C ASP A 893 -4.09 11.62 -9.13
N MET A 894 -2.88 11.48 -8.57
CA MET A 894 -2.51 12.09 -7.31
C MET A 894 -2.27 13.57 -7.55
N TYR A 895 -2.43 14.41 -6.53
CA TYR A 895 -1.95 15.79 -6.66
C TYR A 895 -0.42 15.79 -6.77
N PHE A 896 0.28 15.28 -5.75
CA PHE A 896 1.67 14.81 -5.83
C PHE A 896 1.66 13.29 -5.63
N GLY A 897 2.38 12.55 -6.46
CA GLY A 897 2.47 11.09 -6.31
C GLY A 897 3.16 10.69 -5.00
N LEU A 898 4.31 11.28 -4.70
CA LEU A 898 5.02 11.14 -3.43
C LEU A 898 5.61 12.48 -3.00
N PHE A 899 5.42 12.85 -1.74
CA PHE A 899 6.08 13.99 -1.11
C PHE A 899 6.88 13.54 0.12
N THR A 900 8.06 14.13 0.33
CA THR A 900 8.81 13.94 1.59
C THR A 900 9.25 15.26 2.18
N TYR A 901 9.25 15.36 3.51
CA TYR A 901 9.83 16.45 4.27
C TYR A 901 10.65 15.84 5.39
N ALA A 902 11.95 16.06 5.36
CA ALA A 902 12.88 15.61 6.36
C ALA A 902 12.75 14.09 6.68
N THR A 903 12.77 13.27 5.62
CA THR A 903 12.61 11.81 5.66
C THR A 903 13.96 11.13 5.43
N ASP A 904 14.21 10.02 6.13
CA ASP A 904 15.47 9.29 6.02
C ASP A 904 15.25 7.85 5.55
N ASP A 905 16.17 7.35 4.72
CA ASP A 905 16.30 5.94 4.34
C ASP A 905 15.06 5.31 3.65
N LEU A 906 14.14 6.13 3.13
CA LEU A 906 12.95 5.70 2.38
C LEU A 906 13.36 5.00 1.08
N ASN A 907 12.76 3.83 0.84
CA ASN A 907 12.97 3.02 -0.36
C ASN A 907 11.75 3.11 -1.26
N VAL A 908 11.94 3.57 -2.49
CA VAL A 908 10.92 3.72 -3.53
C VAL A 908 11.39 2.92 -4.73
N VAL A 909 10.94 1.66 -4.82
CA VAL A 909 11.48 0.67 -5.77
C VAL A 909 10.40 0.08 -6.67
N GLY A 910 10.56 0.19 -7.99
CA GLY A 910 9.69 -0.50 -8.94
C GLY A 910 8.25 0.01 -9.00
N ASN A 911 7.98 1.25 -8.54
CA ASN A 911 6.62 1.81 -8.52
C ASN A 911 6.28 2.53 -9.84
N GLU A 912 5.00 2.59 -10.17
CA GLU A 912 4.42 3.35 -11.28
C GLU A 912 3.80 4.66 -10.76
N TYR A 913 4.17 5.80 -11.34
CA TYR A 913 3.58 7.11 -11.07
C TYR A 913 3.03 7.66 -12.39
N ARG A 914 1.70 7.73 -12.52
CA ARG A 914 1.05 8.04 -13.79
C ARG A 914 -0.01 9.12 -13.66
N ASN A 915 -0.04 10.04 -14.62
CA ASN A 915 -1.06 11.09 -14.72
C ASN A 915 -1.22 11.94 -13.44
N ASN A 916 -0.13 12.10 -12.67
CA ASN A 916 -0.18 12.92 -11.46
C ASN A 916 -0.25 14.40 -11.84
N MET A 917 -0.92 15.20 -11.01
CA MET A 917 -1.24 16.59 -11.35
C MET A 917 0.03 17.45 -11.44
N ILE A 918 0.85 17.49 -10.39
CA ILE A 918 2.01 18.39 -10.32
C ILE A 918 3.32 17.62 -10.47
N TYR A 919 3.56 16.63 -9.60
CA TYR A 919 4.80 15.85 -9.59
C TYR A 919 4.51 14.35 -9.49
N GLY A 920 5.37 13.53 -10.12
CA GLY A 920 5.41 12.10 -9.85
C GLY A 920 6.03 11.81 -8.48
N ILE A 921 7.33 12.03 -8.34
CA ILE A 921 8.11 11.81 -7.13
C ILE A 921 8.79 13.11 -6.70
N ASP A 922 8.37 13.69 -5.57
CA ASP A 922 8.86 14.97 -5.03
C ASP A 922 9.48 14.84 -3.63
N PRO A 923 10.69 14.26 -3.52
CA PRO A 923 11.49 14.41 -2.32
C PRO A 923 11.81 15.87 -2.03
N HIS A 924 11.51 16.30 -0.80
CA HIS A 924 11.68 17.69 -0.40
C HIS A 924 12.39 17.81 0.95
N ASP A 925 12.92 19.00 1.20
CA ASP A 925 13.29 19.57 2.50
C ASP A 925 14.14 18.65 3.37
N TYR A 926 15.44 18.61 3.05
CA TYR A 926 16.49 17.99 3.84
C TYR A 926 16.41 16.47 3.93
N SER A 927 15.57 15.79 3.14
CA SER A 927 15.47 14.33 3.15
C SER A 927 16.79 13.67 2.72
N LEU A 928 17.16 12.55 3.36
CA LEU A 928 18.49 11.96 3.24
C LEU A 928 18.44 10.46 2.87
N ARG A 929 19.43 10.01 2.11
CA ARG A 929 19.68 8.57 1.85
C ARG A 929 18.48 7.85 1.22
N LEU A 930 17.76 8.56 0.35
CA LEU A 930 16.61 8.01 -0.34
C LEU A 930 17.08 7.06 -1.46
N THR A 931 16.37 5.96 -1.63
CA THR A 931 16.61 5.02 -2.74
C THR A 931 15.42 5.07 -3.68
N ILE A 932 15.58 5.76 -4.81
CA ILE A 932 14.55 5.92 -5.85
C ILE A 932 15.02 5.10 -7.05
N ALA A 933 14.58 3.85 -7.12
CA ALA A 933 15.11 2.89 -8.08
C ALA A 933 14.05 2.17 -8.91
N TYR A 934 14.32 2.00 -10.21
CA TYR A 934 13.47 1.23 -11.13
C TYR A 934 12.00 1.68 -11.21
N ASN A 935 11.71 2.92 -10.82
CA ASN A 935 10.35 3.47 -10.92
C ASN A 935 10.09 3.98 -12.33
N THR A 936 8.81 4.06 -12.69
CA THR A 936 8.37 4.67 -13.94
C THR A 936 7.48 5.87 -13.65
N THR A 937 7.85 7.06 -14.16
CA THR A 937 7.09 8.30 -13.96
C THR A 937 6.68 8.89 -15.31
N TYR A 938 5.38 8.96 -15.60
CA TYR A 938 4.90 9.46 -16.89
C TYR A 938 3.54 10.16 -16.85
N GLY A 939 3.28 11.00 -17.86
CA GLY A 939 2.00 11.68 -18.01
C GLY A 939 1.72 12.77 -16.96
N THR A 940 2.73 13.17 -16.18
CA THR A 940 2.58 14.24 -15.18
C THR A 940 2.10 15.53 -15.84
N HIS A 941 1.01 16.12 -15.33
CA HIS A 941 0.25 17.13 -16.07
C HIS A 941 0.87 18.53 -16.07
N LYS A 942 1.56 18.93 -15.00
CA LYS A 942 2.08 20.30 -14.84
C LYS A 942 3.59 20.41 -14.74
N LYS A 943 4.26 19.56 -13.96
CA LYS A 943 5.70 19.68 -13.74
C LYS A 943 6.41 18.33 -13.93
N HIS A 944 7.23 17.94 -12.97
CA HIS A 944 8.34 17.02 -13.18
C HIS A 944 7.98 15.56 -12.89
N GLY A 945 8.66 14.64 -13.56
CA GLY A 945 8.57 13.22 -13.25
C GLY A 945 9.16 12.92 -11.87
N ILE A 946 10.45 13.25 -11.68
CA ILE A 946 11.18 13.11 -10.42
C ILE A 946 11.88 14.44 -10.09
N ILE A 947 11.71 14.95 -8.87
CA ILE A 947 12.41 16.14 -8.39
C ILE A 947 12.90 15.94 -6.95
N GLY A 948 14.18 16.21 -6.69
CA GLY A 948 14.71 16.39 -5.34
C GLY A 948 14.96 17.87 -5.09
N SER A 949 14.18 18.50 -4.21
CA SER A 949 14.29 19.93 -3.92
C SER A 949 14.59 20.25 -2.46
N ARG A 950 15.38 21.29 -2.25
CA ARG A 950 15.81 21.82 -0.94
C ARG A 950 16.55 20.80 -0.09
N GLY A 951 17.84 20.64 -0.38
CA GLY A 951 18.76 19.87 0.45
C GLY A 951 18.47 18.37 0.51
N VAL A 952 17.89 17.79 -0.55
CA VAL A 952 17.80 16.34 -0.70
C VAL A 952 19.19 15.81 -1.00
N ASP A 953 19.77 15.13 -0.01
CA ASP A 953 21.18 14.78 -0.05
C ASP A 953 21.43 13.27 0.08
N ASP A 954 22.62 12.86 -0.36
CA ASP A 954 23.16 11.50 -0.19
C ASP A 954 22.24 10.40 -0.75
N SER A 955 21.50 10.71 -1.83
CA SER A 955 20.43 9.86 -2.37
C SER A 955 20.78 9.23 -3.73
N TRP A 956 20.09 8.13 -4.05
CA TRP A 956 20.30 7.33 -5.26
C TRP A 956 19.05 7.36 -6.14
N ILE A 957 19.19 7.93 -7.34
CA ILE A 957 18.16 7.94 -8.39
C ILE A 957 18.63 7.02 -9.51
N VAL A 958 18.23 5.75 -9.45
CA VAL A 958 18.89 4.66 -10.19
C VAL A 958 17.94 3.85 -11.05
N GLY A 959 18.21 3.75 -12.36
CA GLY A 959 17.48 2.81 -13.22
C GLY A 959 16.01 3.17 -13.47
N ASN A 960 15.60 4.41 -13.19
CA ASN A 960 14.22 4.85 -13.39
C ASN A 960 13.96 5.13 -14.88
N MET A 961 12.69 5.09 -15.27
CA MET A 961 12.21 5.51 -16.59
C MET A 961 11.27 6.70 -16.42
N SER A 962 11.70 7.89 -16.87
CA SER A 962 10.93 9.13 -16.69
C SER A 962 10.62 9.77 -18.04
N PHE A 963 9.34 9.74 -18.45
CA PHE A 963 8.96 10.07 -19.81
C PHE A 963 7.59 10.70 -19.96
N ASP A 964 7.38 11.42 -21.06
CA ASP A 964 6.10 12.06 -21.40
C ASP A 964 5.51 12.92 -20.25
N ASN A 965 6.37 13.49 -19.39
CA ASN A 965 5.96 14.45 -18.36
C ASN A 965 5.88 15.87 -18.94
N HIS A 966 5.06 16.74 -18.37
CA HIS A 966 4.95 18.12 -18.83
C HIS A 966 6.26 18.92 -18.63
N GLY A 967 6.87 18.78 -17.45
CA GLY A 967 8.14 19.43 -17.10
C GLY A 967 9.34 18.53 -17.39
N THR A 968 10.44 18.78 -16.69
CA THR A 968 11.67 17.96 -16.70
C THR A 968 11.46 16.51 -16.24
N GLY A 969 12.21 15.57 -16.84
CA GLY A 969 12.17 14.17 -16.44
C GLY A 969 12.74 13.90 -15.04
N VAL A 970 13.97 14.36 -14.77
CA VAL A 970 14.63 14.29 -13.46
C VAL A 970 15.26 15.64 -13.08
N MET A 971 14.97 16.14 -11.89
CA MET A 971 15.48 17.44 -11.43
C MET A 971 16.13 17.35 -10.04
N LEU A 972 17.27 18.02 -9.87
CA LEU A 972 17.90 18.30 -8.58
C LEU A 972 17.91 19.81 -8.37
N ASP A 973 17.24 20.26 -7.32
CA ASP A 973 16.97 21.67 -7.06
C ASP A 973 17.36 22.08 -5.64
N ARG A 974 17.69 23.38 -5.47
CA ARG A 974 17.95 24.06 -4.18
C ARG A 974 18.89 23.29 -3.24
N GLU A 975 20.18 23.33 -3.52
CA GLU A 975 21.24 22.74 -2.69
C GLU A 975 21.15 21.22 -2.47
N SER A 976 20.41 20.49 -3.31
CA SER A 976 20.36 19.02 -3.27
C SER A 976 21.68 18.42 -3.75
N SER A 977 22.44 17.80 -2.86
CA SER A 977 23.86 17.51 -3.06
C SER A 977 24.24 16.07 -2.70
N ARG A 978 25.35 15.58 -3.26
CA ARG A 978 25.90 14.23 -3.00
C ARG A 978 24.99 13.11 -3.54
N ASN A 979 24.25 13.40 -4.60
CA ASN A 979 23.34 12.45 -5.23
C ASN A 979 23.99 11.74 -6.42
N LEU A 980 23.57 10.51 -6.65
CA LEU A 980 23.92 9.71 -7.82
C LEU A 980 22.68 9.48 -8.69
N VAL A 981 22.67 10.08 -9.88
CA VAL A 981 21.68 9.88 -10.94
C VAL A 981 22.26 8.91 -11.95
N TYR A 982 21.87 7.64 -11.89
CA TYR A 982 22.56 6.55 -12.60
C TYR A 982 21.65 5.64 -13.40
N ALA A 983 22.06 5.29 -14.63
CA ALA A 983 21.39 4.28 -15.47
C ALA A 983 19.90 4.53 -15.73
N ASN A 984 19.45 5.79 -15.67
CA ASN A 984 18.06 6.17 -15.95
C ASN A 984 17.83 6.35 -17.46
N ARG A 985 16.60 6.08 -17.92
CA ARG A 985 16.16 6.40 -19.28
C ARG A 985 15.10 7.49 -19.23
N ILE A 986 15.33 8.60 -19.92
CA ILE A 986 14.57 9.85 -19.75
C ILE A 986 14.21 10.44 -21.11
N TRP A 987 12.94 10.41 -21.52
CA TRP A 987 12.60 10.80 -22.89
C TRP A 987 11.24 11.48 -23.06
N ASN A 988 11.09 12.23 -24.16
CA ASN A 988 9.85 12.92 -24.54
C ASN A 988 9.25 13.84 -23.48
N ASN A 989 10.03 14.28 -22.50
CA ASN A 989 9.55 15.22 -21.50
C ASN A 989 9.37 16.62 -22.13
N GLY A 990 8.40 17.37 -21.61
CA GLY A 990 7.98 18.66 -22.18
C GLY A 990 8.96 19.80 -21.93
N GLN A 991 9.94 19.60 -21.03
CA GLN A 991 11.11 20.45 -20.82
C GLN A 991 12.39 19.62 -20.96
N ASP A 992 13.30 19.67 -19.99
CA ASP A 992 14.63 19.07 -20.06
C ASP A 992 14.59 17.57 -19.74
N GLY A 993 15.65 16.84 -20.12
CA GLY A 993 15.87 15.48 -19.64
C GLY A 993 16.23 15.49 -18.15
N VAL A 994 17.42 16.03 -17.84
CA VAL A 994 17.91 16.23 -16.47
C VAL A 994 18.17 17.70 -16.20
N ALA A 995 17.70 18.24 -15.08
CA ALA A 995 18.03 19.59 -14.61
C ALA A 995 18.77 19.55 -13.27
N VAL A 996 19.82 20.36 -13.12
CA VAL A 996 20.59 20.53 -11.87
C VAL A 996 20.70 22.02 -11.59
N PHE A 997 19.85 22.52 -10.69
CA PHE A 997 19.73 23.94 -10.36
C PHE A 997 20.17 24.19 -8.91
N GLU A 998 21.16 25.07 -8.76
CA GLU A 998 21.74 25.45 -7.48
C GLU A 998 22.12 24.24 -6.59
N SER A 999 22.53 23.12 -7.21
CA SER A 999 22.64 21.80 -6.59
C SER A 999 24.00 21.19 -6.90
N SER A 1000 24.94 21.41 -5.98
CA SER A 1000 26.36 21.07 -6.17
C SER A 1000 26.71 19.64 -5.74
N CYS A 1001 27.87 19.15 -6.16
CA CYS A 1001 28.40 17.83 -5.80
C CYS A 1001 27.48 16.66 -6.22
N ASN A 1002 27.14 16.56 -7.50
CA ASN A 1002 26.26 15.50 -8.01
C ASN A 1002 26.92 14.76 -9.18
N ILE A 1003 26.63 13.47 -9.31
CA ILE A 1003 27.08 12.63 -10.44
C ILE A 1003 25.87 12.17 -11.23
N VAL A 1004 25.87 12.47 -12.52
CA VAL A 1004 24.90 12.02 -13.52
C VAL A 1004 25.64 11.11 -14.49
N ALA A 1005 25.44 9.79 -14.38
CA ALA A 1005 26.23 8.82 -15.12
C ALA A 1005 25.42 7.69 -15.77
N SER A 1006 25.86 7.25 -16.95
CA SER A 1006 25.23 6.17 -17.73
C SER A 1006 23.73 6.35 -18.02
N ASN A 1007 23.23 7.59 -18.01
CA ASN A 1007 21.83 7.85 -18.34
C ASN A 1007 21.66 7.97 -19.86
N VAL A 1008 20.47 7.63 -20.34
CA VAL A 1008 20.05 7.89 -21.72
C VAL A 1008 18.97 8.96 -21.68
N THR A 1009 19.20 10.08 -22.36
CA THR A 1009 18.18 11.11 -22.58
C THR A 1009 17.85 11.21 -24.06
N ALA A 1010 16.56 11.13 -24.41
CA ALA A 1010 16.12 11.12 -25.80
C ALA A 1010 14.92 12.05 -26.03
N ASN A 1011 14.93 12.84 -27.11
CA ASN A 1011 13.73 13.52 -27.62
C ASN A 1011 12.97 14.42 -26.61
N ASN A 1012 13.64 14.91 -25.56
CA ASN A 1012 13.05 15.90 -24.65
C ASN A 1012 12.96 17.25 -25.38
N ARG A 1013 11.90 18.03 -25.12
CA ARG A 1013 11.66 19.29 -25.84
C ARG A 1013 12.69 20.37 -25.52
N GLY A 1014 13.24 20.35 -24.30
CA GLY A 1014 14.31 21.22 -23.83
C GLY A 1014 15.70 20.62 -24.05
N ASP A 1015 16.62 20.92 -23.14
CA ASP A 1015 17.99 20.39 -23.15
C ASP A 1015 18.02 18.92 -22.70
N SER A 1016 19.01 18.13 -23.14
CA SER A 1016 19.19 16.78 -22.58
C SER A 1016 19.64 16.84 -21.11
N VAL A 1017 20.61 17.71 -20.81
CA VAL A 1017 21.00 18.06 -19.44
C VAL A 1017 21.19 19.56 -19.31
N LYS A 1018 20.59 20.16 -18.28
CA LYS A 1018 20.67 21.59 -17.99
C LYS A 1018 21.23 21.83 -16.59
N ILE A 1019 22.25 22.67 -16.47
CA ILE A 1019 22.98 22.92 -15.23
C ILE A 1019 23.07 24.42 -14.97
N ARG A 1020 22.47 24.86 -13.85
CA ARG A 1020 22.47 26.26 -13.42
C ARG A 1020 23.11 26.41 -12.04
N ASN A 1021 24.04 27.37 -11.89
CA ASN A 1021 24.64 27.77 -10.60
C ASN A 1021 25.07 26.60 -9.68
N SER A 1022 25.56 25.52 -10.27
CA SER A 1022 25.89 24.27 -9.60
C SER A 1022 27.35 23.90 -9.83
N THR A 1023 28.04 23.58 -8.74
CA THR A 1023 29.47 23.28 -8.74
C THR A 1023 29.71 21.79 -8.54
N ASP A 1024 30.83 21.29 -9.05
CA ASP A 1024 31.27 19.90 -8.91
C ASP A 1024 30.22 18.91 -9.41
N VAL A 1025 29.76 19.12 -10.65
CA VAL A 1025 28.83 18.21 -11.33
C VAL A 1025 29.60 17.32 -12.31
N GLY A 1026 29.46 16.00 -12.19
CA GLY A 1026 30.03 15.03 -13.13
C GLY A 1026 28.98 14.48 -14.08
N LEU A 1027 29.20 14.60 -15.39
CA LEU A 1027 28.41 13.98 -16.45
C LEU A 1027 29.25 12.89 -17.12
N PHE A 1028 29.00 11.62 -16.81
CA PHE A 1028 29.87 10.51 -17.22
C PHE A 1028 29.15 9.43 -18.04
N ARG A 1029 29.66 9.09 -19.23
CA ARG A 1029 29.14 7.98 -20.06
C ARG A 1029 27.64 8.03 -20.33
N ASN A 1030 27.06 9.24 -20.37
CA ASN A 1030 25.66 9.40 -20.74
C ASN A 1030 25.51 9.37 -22.27
N THR A 1031 24.31 9.04 -22.74
CA THR A 1031 23.93 9.16 -24.15
C THR A 1031 22.83 10.19 -24.28
N PHE A 1032 23.06 11.21 -25.09
CA PHE A 1032 22.15 12.32 -25.32
C PHE A 1032 21.74 12.32 -26.80
N SER A 1033 20.45 12.21 -27.09
CA SER A 1033 19.94 12.16 -28.46
C SER A 1033 18.66 12.98 -28.66
N GLY A 1034 18.49 13.58 -29.83
CA GLY A 1034 17.21 14.17 -30.26
C GLY A 1034 16.66 15.33 -29.42
N ALA A 1035 17.46 15.96 -28.56
CA ALA A 1035 17.01 17.10 -27.76
C ALA A 1035 16.52 18.27 -28.65
N GLY A 1036 15.43 18.93 -28.23
CA GLY A 1036 14.96 20.17 -28.85
C GLY A 1036 15.88 21.36 -28.57
N GLY A 1037 16.54 21.35 -27.40
CA GLY A 1037 17.61 22.28 -27.00
C GLY A 1037 19.01 21.75 -27.28
N SER A 1038 19.97 22.15 -26.43
CA SER A 1038 21.34 21.63 -26.44
C SER A 1038 21.42 20.23 -25.83
N ALA A 1039 22.45 19.45 -26.19
CA ALA A 1039 22.69 18.19 -25.47
C ALA A 1039 23.11 18.47 -24.02
N VAL A 1040 24.00 19.45 -23.81
CA VAL A 1040 24.30 19.94 -22.46
C VAL A 1040 24.32 21.46 -22.45
N ASN A 1041 23.56 22.06 -21.54
CA ASN A 1041 23.49 23.50 -21.33
C ASN A 1041 23.97 23.89 -19.93
N ILE A 1042 25.05 24.65 -19.87
CA ILE A 1042 25.76 25.03 -18.65
C ILE A 1042 25.71 26.53 -18.50
N TYR A 1043 25.16 27.05 -17.40
CA TYR A 1043 25.10 28.50 -17.24
C TYR A 1043 25.04 28.97 -15.80
N VAL A 1044 25.46 30.21 -15.62
CA VAL A 1044 25.13 31.00 -14.43
C VAL A 1044 24.03 31.98 -14.80
N GLY A 1045 23.14 32.28 -13.87
CA GLY A 1045 22.03 33.21 -14.11
C GLY A 1045 21.26 33.49 -12.84
N ASP A 1046 20.54 34.62 -12.80
CA ASP A 1046 19.57 34.83 -11.73
C ASP A 1046 18.32 33.96 -11.98
N PRO A 1047 17.81 33.24 -10.98
CA PRO A 1047 16.47 32.67 -11.03
C PRO A 1047 15.46 33.81 -11.16
N LYS A 1048 14.77 33.89 -12.30
CA LYS A 1048 13.76 34.91 -12.58
C LYS A 1048 12.46 34.59 -11.83
N PRO A 1049 11.86 35.57 -11.14
CA PRO A 1049 10.53 35.41 -10.57
C PRO A 1049 9.51 35.07 -11.66
N VAL A 1050 8.61 34.13 -11.36
CA VAL A 1050 7.42 33.89 -12.19
C VAL A 1050 6.34 34.89 -11.80
N ALA A 1051 5.66 35.47 -12.78
CA ALA A 1051 4.54 36.38 -12.52
C ALA A 1051 3.47 35.67 -11.67
N ASN A 1052 2.98 36.37 -10.63
CA ASN A 1052 1.98 35.88 -9.65
C ASN A 1052 2.47 34.82 -8.65
N PHE A 1053 3.78 34.54 -8.59
CA PHE A 1053 4.37 33.66 -7.59
C PHE A 1053 5.41 34.39 -6.73
N PRO A 1054 5.62 33.95 -5.47
CA PRO A 1054 6.66 34.51 -4.63
C PRO A 1054 8.03 34.39 -5.31
N PRO A 1055 8.89 35.43 -5.24
CA PRO A 1055 10.28 35.28 -5.65
C PRO A 1055 10.98 34.30 -4.71
N ARG A 1056 12.08 33.71 -5.18
CA ARG A 1056 12.94 32.84 -4.40
C ARG A 1056 13.31 33.46 -3.05
N ASP A 1057 13.17 32.70 -1.98
CA ASP A 1057 13.61 33.09 -0.64
C ASP A 1057 15.12 32.86 -0.50
N LEU A 1058 15.91 33.92 -0.64
CA LEU A 1058 17.38 33.83 -0.58
C LEU A 1058 17.93 33.48 0.81
N ALA A 1059 17.12 33.60 1.87
CA ALA A 1059 17.54 33.19 3.21
C ALA A 1059 17.40 31.67 3.39
N LYS A 1060 16.37 31.06 2.79
CA LYS A 1060 16.15 29.61 2.81
C LYS A 1060 16.92 28.88 1.72
N ASP A 1061 16.90 29.44 0.51
CA ASP A 1061 17.41 28.85 -0.71
C ASP A 1061 18.48 29.75 -1.34
N PRO A 1062 19.63 29.95 -0.66
CA PRO A 1062 20.71 30.74 -1.22
C PRO A 1062 21.26 30.10 -2.50
N TYR A 1063 21.97 30.89 -3.28
CA TYR A 1063 22.72 30.37 -4.41
C TYR A 1063 23.95 31.21 -4.69
N THR A 1064 24.86 30.67 -5.50
CA THR A 1064 26.01 31.43 -5.95
C THR A 1064 26.20 31.25 -7.44
N LYS A 1065 26.44 32.35 -8.15
CA LYS A 1065 26.70 32.36 -9.59
C LYS A 1065 28.07 31.80 -9.92
N PHE A 1066 28.16 30.48 -9.95
CA PHE A 1066 29.33 29.76 -10.40
C PHE A 1066 28.91 28.36 -10.84
N VAL A 1067 29.50 27.87 -11.91
CA VAL A 1067 29.30 26.49 -12.36
C VAL A 1067 30.62 25.81 -12.62
N SER A 1068 30.71 24.55 -12.20
CA SER A 1068 31.76 23.64 -12.65
C SER A 1068 31.26 22.26 -13.00
N VAL A 1069 31.64 21.80 -14.20
CA VAL A 1069 31.14 20.54 -14.78
C VAL A 1069 32.26 19.75 -15.44
N ALA A 1070 32.31 18.43 -15.19
CA ALA A 1070 33.12 17.49 -15.95
C ALA A 1070 32.23 16.70 -16.88
N LEU A 1071 32.55 16.72 -18.17
CA LEU A 1071 31.88 15.91 -19.17
C LEU A 1071 32.88 14.88 -19.67
N ILE A 1072 32.67 13.62 -19.32
CA ILE A 1072 33.61 12.53 -19.58
C ILE A 1072 32.91 11.37 -20.29
N ASP A 1073 33.46 10.94 -21.42
CA ASP A 1073 33.04 9.76 -22.19
C ASP A 1073 31.56 9.75 -22.60
N ASN A 1074 30.91 10.91 -22.72
CA ASN A 1074 29.52 10.98 -23.14
C ASN A 1074 29.38 10.78 -24.66
N THR A 1075 28.29 10.17 -25.09
CA THR A 1075 27.87 10.15 -26.50
C THR A 1075 26.81 11.23 -26.72
N ILE A 1076 27.11 12.16 -27.62
CA ILE A 1076 26.24 13.26 -28.03
C ILE A 1076 25.83 13.01 -29.47
N GLU A 1077 24.60 12.57 -29.68
CA GLU A 1077 24.03 12.36 -31.00
C GLU A 1077 23.33 13.62 -31.51
N LYS A 1078 22.98 13.63 -32.79
CA LYS A 1078 22.31 14.77 -33.43
C LYS A 1078 21.03 15.17 -32.68
N GLY A 1079 20.95 16.45 -32.31
CA GLY A 1079 19.75 17.13 -31.81
C GLY A 1079 19.32 18.29 -32.70
N GLN A 1080 18.36 19.09 -32.23
CA GLN A 1080 17.96 20.34 -32.89
C GLN A 1080 18.86 21.53 -32.48
N GLY A 1081 19.45 21.51 -31.27
CA GLY A 1081 20.38 22.53 -30.79
C GLY A 1081 21.86 22.13 -30.86
N SER A 1082 22.68 22.86 -30.10
CA SER A 1082 24.15 22.66 -30.04
C SER A 1082 24.55 21.44 -29.20
N GLY A 1083 25.79 20.98 -29.39
CA GLY A 1083 26.36 19.90 -28.57
C GLY A 1083 26.45 20.30 -27.09
N ILE A 1084 27.47 21.10 -26.75
CA ILE A 1084 27.67 21.63 -25.41
C ILE A 1084 27.67 23.15 -25.47
N THR A 1085 26.79 23.77 -24.70
CA THR A 1085 26.73 25.23 -24.55
C THR A 1085 27.16 25.58 -23.13
N ALA A 1086 28.09 26.53 -22.97
CA ALA A 1086 28.35 27.10 -21.65
C ALA A 1086 28.44 28.64 -21.66
N THR A 1087 27.78 29.29 -20.70
CA THR A 1087 27.72 30.76 -20.56
C THR A 1087 27.99 31.20 -19.13
N GLY A 1088 28.99 32.06 -18.92
CA GLY A 1088 29.38 32.58 -17.60
C GLY A 1088 29.91 31.52 -16.63
N PHE A 1089 30.43 30.41 -17.15
CA PHE A 1089 30.88 29.27 -16.34
C PHE A 1089 32.17 29.57 -15.57
N GLY A 1090 32.39 28.83 -14.47
CA GLY A 1090 33.64 28.87 -13.70
C GLY A 1090 34.70 27.95 -14.30
N ALA A 1091 34.37 26.66 -14.42
CA ALA A 1091 35.24 25.66 -15.05
C ALA A 1091 34.46 24.61 -15.85
N VAL A 1092 35.01 24.17 -16.97
CA VAL A 1092 34.47 23.04 -17.74
C VAL A 1092 35.61 22.08 -18.07
N ALA A 1093 35.46 20.81 -17.70
CA ALA A 1093 36.38 19.74 -18.04
C ALA A 1093 35.77 18.84 -19.13
N LEU A 1094 36.56 18.52 -20.17
CA LEU A 1094 36.16 17.59 -21.23
C LEU A 1094 37.18 16.45 -21.33
N ARG A 1095 36.70 15.21 -21.37
CA ARG A 1095 37.48 14.05 -21.80
C ARG A 1095 36.65 13.06 -22.61
N GLY A 1096 37.15 12.59 -23.76
CA GLY A 1096 36.58 11.43 -24.47
C GLY A 1096 35.13 11.55 -24.97
N ASN A 1097 34.55 12.75 -25.05
CA ASN A 1097 33.17 12.92 -25.50
C ASN A 1097 33.04 12.72 -27.02
N ARG A 1098 32.08 11.91 -27.45
CA ARG A 1098 31.88 11.54 -28.86
C ARG A 1098 30.66 12.25 -29.43
N PHE A 1099 30.86 13.02 -30.50
CA PHE A 1099 29.80 13.70 -31.25
C PHE A 1099 29.44 12.90 -32.51
N ILE A 1100 28.19 12.45 -32.64
CA ILE A 1100 27.70 11.63 -33.76
C ILE A 1100 26.70 12.43 -34.61
N GLY A 1101 26.99 12.57 -35.90
CA GLY A 1101 26.17 13.30 -36.86
C GLY A 1101 26.54 14.79 -37.00
N PRO A 1102 25.94 15.51 -37.97
CA PRO A 1102 26.19 16.94 -38.16
C PRO A 1102 25.45 17.75 -37.09
N THR A 1103 26.14 18.11 -36.02
CA THR A 1103 25.73 19.17 -35.09
C THR A 1103 26.21 20.51 -35.66
N GLU A 1104 25.34 21.52 -35.76
CA GLU A 1104 25.69 22.82 -36.35
C GLU A 1104 26.91 23.48 -35.68
N LYS A 1105 27.05 23.31 -34.35
CA LYS A 1105 28.23 23.68 -33.53
C LYS A 1105 28.42 22.66 -32.41
N ARG A 1106 29.66 22.19 -32.18
CA ARG A 1106 29.94 21.20 -31.11
C ARG A 1106 30.04 21.88 -29.75
N LEU A 1107 30.73 23.02 -29.70
CA LEU A 1107 30.84 23.87 -28.51
C LEU A 1107 30.28 25.28 -28.81
N GLN A 1108 29.44 25.82 -27.93
CA GLN A 1108 28.81 27.15 -28.10
C GLN A 1108 28.83 27.96 -26.78
N GLY A 1109 28.35 29.20 -26.85
CA GLY A 1109 28.44 30.18 -25.77
C GLY A 1109 29.86 30.70 -25.66
N ASP A 1110 30.32 30.88 -24.43
CA ASP A 1110 31.71 31.25 -24.13
C ASP A 1110 32.69 30.15 -24.54
N LEU A 1111 32.24 28.89 -24.66
CA LEU A 1111 33.08 27.80 -25.17
C LEU A 1111 33.38 27.91 -26.66
N GLY A 1112 32.60 28.66 -27.43
CA GLY A 1112 32.85 28.84 -28.87
C GLY A 1112 34.20 29.52 -29.14
N ALA A 1113 34.65 30.39 -28.24
CA ALA A 1113 35.95 31.06 -28.36
C ALA A 1113 37.15 30.11 -28.10
N VAL A 1114 36.90 28.97 -27.46
CA VAL A 1114 37.92 27.99 -27.04
C VAL A 1114 37.71 26.61 -27.65
N GLU A 1115 36.80 26.50 -28.63
CA GLU A 1115 36.35 25.23 -29.20
C GLU A 1115 37.49 24.44 -29.82
N ARG A 1116 38.37 25.11 -30.56
CA ARG A 1116 39.50 24.51 -31.27
C ARG A 1116 40.48 23.85 -30.28
N GLU A 1117 40.86 24.58 -29.24
CA GLU A 1117 41.80 24.16 -28.21
C GLU A 1117 41.22 23.02 -27.37
N MET A 1118 39.96 23.16 -26.92
CA MET A 1118 39.29 22.10 -26.16
C MET A 1118 39.11 20.83 -26.99
N SER A 1119 38.72 20.97 -28.26
CA SER A 1119 38.55 19.82 -29.16
C SER A 1119 39.87 19.10 -29.42
N ARG A 1120 41.00 19.83 -29.45
CA ARG A 1120 42.34 19.25 -29.64
C ARG A 1120 42.77 18.39 -28.45
N TYR A 1121 42.51 18.84 -27.23
CA TYR A 1121 43.03 18.22 -26.01
C TYR A 1121 42.02 17.31 -25.27
N GLN A 1122 40.77 17.21 -25.73
CA GLN A 1122 39.77 16.38 -25.03
C GLN A 1122 40.12 14.89 -24.99
N ASN A 1123 40.99 14.38 -25.87
CA ASN A 1123 41.37 12.98 -25.82
C ASN A 1123 42.32 12.70 -24.65
N GLU A 1124 43.23 13.63 -24.34
CA GLU A 1124 44.07 13.54 -23.14
C GLU A 1124 43.35 14.05 -21.87
N GLY A 1125 42.30 14.86 -22.04
CA GLY A 1125 41.55 15.48 -20.96
C GLY A 1125 42.03 16.91 -20.68
N VAL A 1126 41.10 17.85 -20.77
CA VAL A 1126 41.38 19.29 -20.62
C VAL A 1126 40.35 19.97 -19.73
N VAL A 1127 40.81 20.89 -18.89
CA VAL A 1127 39.97 21.75 -18.06
C VAL A 1127 40.17 23.20 -18.46
N VAL A 1128 39.10 23.86 -18.85
CA VAL A 1128 39.10 25.30 -19.11
C VAL A 1128 38.55 26.02 -17.88
N ARG A 1129 39.36 26.91 -17.32
CA ARG A 1129 39.01 27.79 -16.20
C ARG A 1129 38.88 29.22 -16.70
N SER A 1130 37.74 29.85 -16.44
CA SER A 1130 37.49 31.26 -16.79
C SER A 1130 38.14 32.23 -15.79
N SER A 1131 38.02 33.54 -16.06
CA SER A 1131 38.39 34.62 -15.13
C SER A 1131 37.42 34.78 -13.95
N CYS A 1132 36.32 34.03 -13.91
CA CYS A 1132 35.33 34.16 -12.83
C CYS A 1132 35.96 33.80 -11.46
N PRO A 1133 35.79 34.62 -10.42
CA PRO A 1133 36.42 34.40 -9.12
C PRO A 1133 35.98 33.10 -8.47
N VAL A 1134 36.90 32.46 -7.73
CA VAL A 1134 36.58 31.28 -6.92
C VAL A 1134 35.61 31.69 -5.82
N ILE A 1135 34.53 30.94 -5.67
CA ILE A 1135 33.56 31.12 -4.60
C ILE A 1135 33.73 30.03 -3.54
N LYS A 1136 33.34 30.33 -2.30
CA LYS A 1136 33.25 29.32 -1.24
C LYS A 1136 31.92 28.59 -1.40
N THR A 1137 31.96 27.29 -1.67
CA THR A 1137 30.76 26.45 -1.70
C THR A 1137 30.33 26.10 -0.27
N PRO A 1138 29.02 26.08 0.03
CA PRO A 1138 28.53 25.89 1.39
C PRO A 1138 28.66 24.45 1.91
N LYS A 1139 28.62 23.44 1.03
CA LYS A 1139 28.70 22.01 1.38
C LYS A 1139 30.00 21.37 0.90
N THR A 1140 30.60 20.52 1.72
CA THR A 1140 31.78 19.72 1.34
C THR A 1140 31.38 18.64 0.34
N CYS A 1141 32.17 18.45 -0.73
CA CYS A 1141 31.90 17.43 -1.72
C CYS A 1141 32.74 16.16 -1.51
N PRO A 1142 32.18 15.06 -0.94
CA PRO A 1142 32.91 13.81 -0.77
C PRO A 1142 33.27 13.13 -2.09
N PHE A 1143 32.59 13.46 -3.19
CA PHE A 1143 32.96 12.93 -4.50
C PHE A 1143 34.29 13.49 -5.01
N LEU A 1144 34.68 14.72 -4.61
CA LEU A 1144 36.02 15.25 -4.88
C LEU A 1144 37.07 14.52 -4.05
N SER A 1145 36.88 14.42 -2.73
CA SER A 1145 37.88 13.80 -1.83
C SER A 1145 38.06 12.30 -2.05
N ASN A 1146 37.01 11.60 -2.51
CA ASN A 1146 37.07 10.19 -2.89
C ASN A 1146 37.50 9.95 -4.35
N GLY A 1147 37.85 11.00 -5.10
CA GLY A 1147 38.41 10.90 -6.45
C GLY A 1147 37.40 10.68 -7.58
N PHE A 1148 36.09 10.61 -7.31
CA PHE A 1148 35.06 10.46 -8.36
C PHE A 1148 34.92 11.72 -9.24
N LEU A 1149 35.16 12.89 -8.65
CA LEU A 1149 35.17 14.20 -9.32
C LEU A 1149 36.55 14.88 -9.25
N GLY A 1150 37.58 14.16 -8.80
CA GLY A 1150 38.94 14.69 -8.72
C GLY A 1150 39.35 15.27 -10.07
N GLY A 1151 39.84 16.51 -10.08
CA GLY A 1151 40.19 17.14 -11.35
C GLY A 1151 39.19 18.17 -11.90
N LEU A 1152 38.16 18.60 -11.15
CA LEU A 1152 37.18 19.58 -11.67
C LEU A 1152 37.56 21.05 -11.46
N VAL A 1153 37.67 21.51 -10.21
CA VAL A 1153 37.97 22.93 -9.88
C VAL A 1153 38.96 23.07 -8.74
N ASP A 1154 38.96 22.14 -7.80
CA ASP A 1154 39.68 22.30 -6.54
C ASP A 1154 41.15 22.62 -6.78
N GLY A 1155 41.60 23.73 -6.19
CA GLY A 1155 42.97 24.24 -6.30
C GLY A 1155 43.35 24.93 -7.62
N LEU A 1156 42.47 25.08 -8.62
CA LEU A 1156 42.82 25.74 -9.89
C LEU A 1156 42.71 27.28 -9.83
N PRO A 1157 43.81 28.04 -10.04
CA PRO A 1157 43.77 29.49 -10.11
C PRO A 1157 42.86 30.01 -11.26
N PRO A 1158 42.09 31.10 -11.04
CA PRO A 1158 41.30 31.73 -12.11
C PRO A 1158 42.21 32.32 -13.19
N ALA A 1159 41.68 32.46 -14.41
CA ALA A 1159 42.42 33.06 -15.50
C ALA A 1159 42.72 34.54 -15.26
N THR A 1160 43.84 35.03 -15.82
CA THR A 1160 44.21 36.44 -15.80
C THR A 1160 43.34 37.25 -16.78
N GLY A 1161 42.77 38.37 -16.33
CA GLY A 1161 41.91 39.27 -17.11
C GLY A 1161 41.13 40.21 -16.18
N SER A 1162 40.38 41.18 -16.73
CA SER A 1162 39.48 42.01 -15.90
C SER A 1162 38.48 41.09 -15.17
N GLN A 1163 38.38 41.21 -13.84
CA GLN A 1163 37.44 40.43 -13.04
C GLN A 1163 36.00 40.76 -13.46
N THR A 1164 35.43 39.92 -14.33
CA THR A 1164 34.01 39.94 -14.65
C THR A 1164 33.29 39.03 -13.66
N MET A 1165 32.19 39.51 -13.06
CA MET A 1165 31.25 38.59 -12.40
C MET A 1165 30.85 37.50 -13.39
N CYS A 1166 30.73 36.26 -12.92
CA CYS A 1166 30.09 35.17 -13.67
C CYS A 1166 28.72 35.69 -14.16
N SER A 1167 28.62 36.11 -15.41
CA SER A 1167 27.42 36.68 -16.02
C SER A 1167 26.93 35.74 -17.10
N GLY A 1168 25.67 35.32 -17.01
CA GLY A 1168 25.01 34.51 -18.02
C GLY A 1168 23.54 34.88 -18.13
N GLY A 1169 22.77 34.05 -18.82
CA GLY A 1169 21.35 34.31 -19.09
C GLY A 1169 20.47 33.96 -17.90
N ASP A 1170 19.61 34.88 -17.50
CA ASP A 1170 18.60 34.65 -16.47
C ASP A 1170 17.45 33.77 -17.00
N ASP A 1171 17.02 32.81 -16.19
CA ASP A 1171 15.99 31.82 -16.54
C ASP A 1171 14.94 31.70 -15.45
N VAL A 1172 13.73 31.31 -15.82
CA VAL A 1172 12.57 31.22 -14.92
C VAL A 1172 12.85 30.26 -13.76
N ASP A 1173 12.42 30.64 -12.55
CA ASP A 1173 12.41 29.73 -11.40
C ASP A 1173 11.22 28.78 -11.50
N LEU A 1174 11.44 27.61 -12.09
CA LEU A 1174 10.40 26.60 -12.41
C LEU A 1174 9.64 26.08 -11.18
N GLU A 1175 10.21 26.25 -9.98
CA GLU A 1175 9.56 25.83 -8.73
C GLU A 1175 8.62 26.86 -8.13
N ALA A 1176 8.73 28.14 -8.50
CA ALA A 1176 7.91 29.20 -7.91
C ALA A 1176 6.39 28.98 -8.14
N GLU A 1177 6.00 28.27 -9.20
CA GLU A 1177 4.60 28.10 -9.63
C GLU A 1177 3.66 27.30 -8.71
N ASP A 1178 4.17 26.51 -7.77
CA ASP A 1178 3.30 25.71 -6.88
C ASP A 1178 4.02 25.32 -5.57
N GLU A 1179 4.88 26.20 -5.03
CA GLU A 1179 5.33 26.07 -3.63
C GLU A 1179 4.11 26.19 -2.71
N GLY A 1180 3.43 25.07 -2.50
CA GLY A 1180 2.23 25.01 -1.67
C GLY A 1180 2.58 25.42 -0.24
N GLY A 1181 2.41 26.70 0.08
CA GLY A 1181 2.38 27.24 1.44
C GLY A 1181 3.41 26.66 2.42
N SER A 1182 4.69 26.62 2.08
CA SER A 1182 5.77 26.44 3.07
C SER A 1182 5.98 27.70 3.94
N ALA A 1183 5.27 28.79 3.64
CA ALA A 1183 5.37 30.11 4.27
C ALA A 1183 4.96 30.16 5.76
N GLY A 1184 4.69 29.02 6.42
CA GLY A 1184 4.30 28.95 7.84
C GLY A 1184 5.09 27.95 8.69
N GLU A 1185 6.22 27.42 8.22
CA GLU A 1185 6.95 26.36 8.94
C GLU A 1185 7.74 26.82 10.18
N ASP A 1186 7.92 28.13 10.40
CA ASP A 1186 8.71 28.71 11.50
C ASP A 1186 7.97 28.95 12.83
N ILE A 1187 6.80 28.35 13.06
CA ILE A 1187 6.09 28.42 14.37
C ILE A 1187 5.90 27.05 15.01
#